data_AF-A0A9Q9C8T4-F1
#
_entry.id   AF-A0A9Q9C8T4-F1
#
_cell.length_a   1.000
_cell.length_b   1.000
_cell.length_c   1.000
_cell.angle_alpha   90.00
_cell.angle_beta   90.00
_cell.angle_gamma   90.00
#
_symmetry.space_group_name_H-M   'P 1'
#
loop_
_entity.id
_entity.type
_entity.pdbx_description
1 polymer ?
#
loop_
_entity_poly.entity_id
_entity_poly.type
_entity_poly.pdbx_seq_one_letter_code
_entity_poly.pdbx_strand_id
1 'polypeptide(L)'
;MESWKSKSLEHINIQFRSIMEGMGIDEEKQHKLAAKLNLSKKIRTITSMQTLEERKKKIKEYVVKLKDRNSVLNLLSLSVSLETGPRVLYEIFSGEGGHDVLVRCMRRMDEEFGDVICDTLYIILSKYGNHFPPFLRLLLDGFLSGKVHETRSFFKILEFLVNENKADELFFSTDFNRCVCNSYLSKIVEYTKRIPRIEDELNFLVPLLKSPRSVHVKYILFVSDFSSLEDRVVNKDVFESIVKEIKPDIRRDWKRGRIDEVLRLAEAEGVLDVACCIFEAFAFGDSKVFGELREDVEKMKISEVQGEGTEACAAEVEKKREAVKKVELSKAKGPKKIIKKVAKSTAPSKRYTQVKWTKMGKGNSVWSRIKTEEMESIFRTEEFDGFEVKGEKPKALSMGMEKKKPSVFSEKKNYAINIALGRVKESNCELKSAILNMHEDLNENLVKQLLFYFPTDEEIEQLQSTDHVFGRGEEFFKESIEEVEMMKRCLYYLYFIISFRNQNVCKNLGILERYYAMLLESKELRRFLGIALAAGNYLNRGSFLGNAEGFTMESIPKILEVKNNGNSLLGLLKKKIDCKLLLEDLSVVYDASGINFEALCIEIEELKKNYINASGSSFPKIQERMEEIQERYEEICSLYDRVSKLHRDCKEYFGEKVDDDFNSWMILLLDRLSHEVQKK
;
A
#
# COMPACT_ATOMS: atom_id res chain seq x y z
N MET A 1 12.44 -2.80 -22.49
CA MET A 1 10.97 -2.70 -22.23
C MET A 1 10.12 -2.21 -23.42
N GLU A 2 10.62 -1.44 -24.39
CA GLU A 2 9.81 -0.88 -25.51
C GLU A 2 9.48 -1.86 -26.67
N SER A 3 10.22 -2.98 -26.78
CA SER A 3 10.22 -3.89 -27.95
C SER A 3 8.86 -4.50 -28.31
N TRP A 4 8.10 -5.01 -27.33
CA TRP A 4 6.83 -5.70 -27.55
C TRP A 4 5.68 -4.78 -28.00
N LYS A 5 5.64 -3.53 -27.49
CA LYS A 5 4.74 -2.48 -27.96
C LYS A 5 5.03 -2.15 -29.42
N SER A 6 6.30 -1.97 -29.77
CA SER A 6 6.73 -1.71 -31.14
C SER A 6 6.29 -2.82 -32.11
N LYS A 7 6.61 -4.09 -31.83
CA LYS A 7 6.22 -5.23 -32.69
C LYS A 7 4.69 -5.36 -32.85
N SER A 8 3.93 -5.17 -31.77
CA SER A 8 2.46 -5.28 -31.81
C SER A 8 1.81 -4.11 -32.55
N LEU A 9 2.31 -2.88 -32.33
CA LEU A 9 1.86 -1.68 -33.05
C LEU A 9 2.20 -1.76 -34.54
N GLU A 10 3.38 -2.29 -34.88
CA GLU A 10 3.81 -2.43 -36.27
C GLU A 10 2.99 -3.49 -37.01
N HIS A 11 2.60 -4.59 -36.37
CA HIS A 11 1.67 -5.56 -36.95
C HIS A 11 0.31 -4.92 -37.28
N ILE A 12 -0.20 -4.03 -36.43
CA ILE A 12 -1.43 -3.26 -36.70
C ILE A 12 -1.21 -2.24 -37.81
N ASN A 13 -0.06 -1.56 -37.85
CA ASN A 13 0.28 -0.63 -38.92
C ASN A 13 0.35 -1.34 -40.28
N ILE A 14 0.84 -2.59 -40.32
CA ILE A 14 0.88 -3.44 -41.52
C ILE A 14 -0.54 -3.85 -41.92
N GLN A 15 -1.35 -4.38 -40.99
CA GLN A 15 -2.76 -4.75 -41.27
C GLN A 15 -3.59 -3.54 -41.74
N PHE A 16 -3.40 -2.38 -41.10
CA PHE A 16 -4.08 -1.14 -41.47
C PHE A 16 -3.66 -0.68 -42.88
N ARG A 17 -2.36 -0.68 -43.20
CA ARG A 17 -1.86 -0.31 -44.54
C ARG A 17 -2.38 -1.25 -45.63
N SER A 18 -2.31 -2.56 -45.42
CA SER A 18 -2.82 -3.57 -46.37
C SER A 18 -4.31 -3.44 -46.67
N ILE A 19 -5.12 -3.04 -45.68
CA ILE A 19 -6.54 -2.72 -45.91
C ILE A 19 -6.71 -1.46 -46.78
N MET A 20 -5.91 -0.42 -46.53
CA MET A 20 -5.96 0.84 -47.29
C MET A 20 -5.43 0.68 -48.72
N GLU A 21 -4.46 -0.23 -48.92
CA GLU A 21 -3.99 -0.70 -50.22
C GLU A 21 -5.12 -1.39 -51.01
N GLY A 22 -5.87 -2.30 -50.36
CA GLY A 22 -7.07 -2.93 -50.93
C GLY A 22 -8.20 -1.95 -51.26
N MET A 23 -8.17 -0.72 -50.71
CA MET A 23 -9.08 0.38 -51.05
C MET A 23 -8.53 1.34 -52.12
N GLY A 24 -7.35 1.06 -52.70
CA GLY A 24 -6.73 1.86 -53.76
C GLY A 24 -6.07 3.16 -53.30
N ILE A 25 -5.69 3.27 -52.03
CA ILE A 25 -4.99 4.45 -51.49
C ILE A 25 -3.48 4.32 -51.76
N ASP A 26 -2.83 5.37 -52.22
CA ASP A 26 -1.38 5.38 -52.49
C ASP A 26 -0.53 5.21 -51.22
N GLU A 27 0.60 4.54 -51.36
CA GLU A 27 1.51 4.14 -50.28
C GLU A 27 1.97 5.34 -49.41
N GLU A 28 2.25 6.49 -50.02
CA GLU A 28 2.67 7.69 -49.28
C GLU A 28 1.53 8.23 -48.38
N LYS A 29 0.29 8.27 -48.88
CA LYS A 29 -0.89 8.57 -48.04
C LYS A 29 -1.17 7.49 -47.02
N GLN A 30 -1.00 6.20 -47.33
CA GLN A 30 -1.16 5.11 -46.36
C GLN A 30 -0.23 5.29 -45.15
N HIS A 31 1.06 5.56 -45.39
CA HIS A 31 2.04 5.83 -44.33
C HIS A 31 1.69 7.08 -43.53
N LYS A 32 1.29 8.18 -44.17
CA LYS A 32 0.85 9.41 -43.49
C LYS A 32 -0.41 9.19 -42.64
N LEU A 33 -1.37 8.41 -43.10
CA LEU A 33 -2.59 8.06 -42.36
C LEU A 33 -2.28 7.13 -41.18
N ALA A 34 -1.43 6.12 -41.38
CA ALA A 34 -0.97 5.24 -40.32
C ALA A 34 -0.17 6.00 -39.24
N ALA A 35 0.64 7.00 -39.59
CA ALA A 35 1.33 7.83 -38.62
C ALA A 35 0.39 8.77 -37.84
N LYS A 36 -0.68 9.27 -38.47
CA LYS A 36 -1.57 10.30 -37.90
C LYS A 36 -2.75 9.76 -37.08
N LEU A 37 -3.18 8.52 -37.32
CA LEU A 37 -4.34 7.92 -36.63
C LEU A 37 -3.94 7.23 -35.32
N ASN A 38 -4.74 7.45 -34.27
CA ASN A 38 -4.58 6.76 -33.00
C ASN A 38 -4.96 5.26 -33.10
N LEU A 39 -4.55 4.48 -32.10
CA LEU A 39 -4.70 3.03 -32.10
C LEU A 39 -6.18 2.59 -32.24
N SER A 40 -7.08 3.22 -31.50
CA SER A 40 -8.53 2.92 -31.56
C SER A 40 -9.11 3.12 -32.96
N LYS A 41 -8.78 4.22 -33.65
CA LYS A 41 -9.25 4.48 -35.03
C LYS A 41 -8.71 3.46 -36.05
N LYS A 42 -7.44 3.05 -35.92
CA LYS A 42 -6.87 1.98 -36.75
C LYS A 42 -7.63 0.67 -36.56
N ILE A 43 -7.83 0.25 -35.31
CA ILE A 43 -8.53 -0.99 -34.99
C ILE A 43 -10.00 -0.95 -35.42
N ARG A 44 -10.72 0.17 -35.23
CA ARG A 44 -12.09 0.35 -35.78
C ARG A 44 -12.14 0.13 -37.30
N THR A 45 -11.18 0.69 -38.03
CA THR A 45 -11.07 0.50 -39.49
C THR A 45 -10.78 -0.95 -39.85
N ILE A 46 -9.82 -1.59 -39.16
CA ILE A 46 -9.48 -3.01 -39.35
C ILE A 46 -10.68 -3.93 -39.04
N THR A 47 -11.46 -3.64 -38.00
CA THR A 47 -12.64 -4.42 -37.60
C THR A 47 -13.84 -4.19 -38.52
N SER A 48 -13.97 -3.00 -39.14
CA SER A 48 -15.05 -2.70 -40.09
C SER A 48 -14.94 -3.46 -41.42
N MET A 49 -13.72 -3.88 -41.79
CA MET A 49 -13.44 -4.62 -43.02
C MET A 49 -13.47 -6.15 -42.83
N GLN A 50 -13.67 -6.63 -41.60
CA GLN A 50 -13.75 -8.07 -41.29
C GLN A 50 -15.17 -8.59 -41.45
N THR A 51 -15.28 -9.80 -42.00
CA THR A 51 -16.52 -10.56 -42.02
C THR A 51 -16.97 -10.94 -40.60
N LEU A 52 -18.26 -11.27 -40.45
CA LEU A 52 -18.80 -11.68 -39.15
C LEU A 52 -18.12 -12.95 -38.61
N GLU A 53 -17.80 -13.92 -39.46
CA GLU A 53 -17.15 -15.18 -39.04
C GLU A 53 -15.69 -14.96 -38.57
N GLU A 54 -14.94 -14.10 -39.24
CA GLU A 54 -13.60 -13.70 -38.77
C GLU A 54 -13.67 -13.01 -37.40
N ARG A 55 -14.66 -12.13 -37.20
CA ARG A 55 -14.89 -11.48 -35.91
C ARG A 55 -15.27 -12.50 -34.83
N LYS A 56 -16.17 -13.45 -35.11
CA LYS A 56 -16.52 -14.55 -34.18
C LYS A 56 -15.29 -15.34 -33.74
N LYS A 57 -14.42 -15.73 -34.68
CA LYS A 57 -13.16 -16.43 -34.38
C LYS A 57 -12.23 -15.57 -33.50
N LYS A 58 -12.05 -14.30 -33.88
CA LYS A 58 -11.17 -13.37 -33.15
C LYS A 58 -11.64 -13.08 -31.72
N ILE A 59 -12.95 -13.00 -31.44
CA ILE A 59 -13.46 -12.86 -30.07
C ILE A 59 -12.94 -14.00 -29.17
N LYS A 60 -13.04 -15.26 -29.62
CA LYS A 60 -12.51 -16.42 -28.89
C LYS A 60 -11.01 -16.30 -28.64
N GLU A 61 -10.25 -15.97 -29.69
CA GLU A 61 -8.80 -15.77 -29.57
C GLU A 61 -8.43 -14.64 -28.59
N TYR A 62 -9.17 -13.53 -28.56
CA TYR A 62 -8.91 -12.42 -27.64
C TYR A 62 -9.19 -12.83 -26.19
N VAL A 63 -10.32 -13.52 -25.92
CA VAL A 63 -10.65 -13.99 -24.57
C VAL A 63 -9.59 -14.97 -24.06
N VAL A 64 -9.16 -15.94 -24.89
CA VAL A 64 -8.07 -16.86 -24.55
C VAL A 64 -6.76 -16.10 -24.30
N LYS A 65 -6.34 -15.20 -25.20
CA LYS A 65 -5.09 -14.43 -25.05
C LYS A 65 -5.08 -13.51 -23.81
N LEU A 66 -6.24 -13.00 -23.40
CA LEU A 66 -6.40 -12.15 -22.20
C LEU A 66 -6.48 -12.96 -20.90
N LYS A 67 -6.85 -14.24 -20.96
CA LYS A 67 -6.82 -15.16 -19.82
C LYS A 67 -5.41 -15.18 -19.20
N ASP A 68 -4.39 -15.35 -20.02
CA ASP A 68 -3.02 -15.60 -19.58
C ASP A 68 -2.21 -14.31 -19.36
N ARG A 69 -2.43 -13.27 -20.18
CA ARG A 69 -1.71 -11.99 -20.08
C ARG A 69 -2.56 -10.76 -20.39
N ASN A 70 -2.32 -9.67 -19.67
CA ASN A 70 -2.86 -8.37 -20.02
C ASN A 70 -2.24 -7.90 -21.36
N SER A 71 -3.08 -7.35 -22.24
CA SER A 71 -2.66 -6.90 -23.56
C SER A 71 -3.61 -5.81 -24.05
N VAL A 72 -3.12 -4.56 -23.99
CA VAL A 72 -3.82 -3.36 -24.49
C VAL A 72 -4.42 -3.61 -25.87
N LEU A 73 -3.66 -4.22 -26.78
CA LEU A 73 -4.10 -4.54 -28.14
C LEU A 73 -5.30 -5.50 -28.17
N ASN A 74 -5.18 -6.67 -27.52
CA ASN A 74 -6.25 -7.67 -27.56
C ASN A 74 -7.52 -7.14 -26.89
N LEU A 75 -7.38 -6.37 -25.80
CA LEU A 75 -8.51 -5.77 -25.12
C LEU A 75 -9.18 -4.66 -25.96
N LEU A 76 -8.40 -3.75 -26.56
CA LEU A 76 -8.95 -2.72 -27.46
C LEU A 76 -9.64 -3.35 -28.69
N SER A 77 -9.08 -4.43 -29.22
CA SER A 77 -9.66 -5.18 -30.35
C SER A 77 -10.96 -5.89 -29.99
N LEU A 78 -10.99 -6.53 -28.81
CA LEU A 78 -12.18 -7.15 -28.23
C LEU A 78 -13.27 -6.10 -27.99
N SER A 79 -12.92 -5.00 -27.32
CA SER A 79 -13.78 -3.88 -27.00
C SER A 79 -14.45 -3.28 -28.24
N VAL A 80 -13.66 -2.87 -29.24
CA VAL A 80 -14.16 -2.37 -30.54
C VAL A 80 -15.03 -3.41 -31.26
N SER A 81 -14.70 -4.70 -31.16
CA SER A 81 -15.48 -5.77 -31.79
C SER A 81 -16.83 -6.00 -31.13
N LEU A 82 -16.94 -5.81 -29.81
CA LEU A 82 -18.18 -5.87 -29.03
C LEU A 82 -19.00 -4.59 -29.15
N GLU A 83 -18.37 -3.42 -29.19
CA GLU A 83 -18.98 -2.11 -29.39
C GLU A 83 -19.71 -2.04 -30.73
N THR A 84 -19.01 -2.34 -31.83
CA THR A 84 -19.52 -2.24 -33.21
C THR A 84 -20.23 -3.50 -33.71
N GLY A 85 -20.28 -4.56 -32.91
CA GLY A 85 -20.75 -5.88 -33.32
C GLY A 85 -22.22 -6.19 -33.06
N PRO A 86 -22.80 -7.17 -33.76
CA PRO A 86 -24.09 -7.77 -33.40
C PRO A 86 -23.99 -8.61 -32.11
N ARG A 87 -25.12 -8.84 -31.44
CA ARG A 87 -25.23 -9.50 -30.12
C ARG A 87 -24.57 -10.90 -30.07
N VAL A 88 -24.55 -11.64 -31.17
CA VAL A 88 -23.87 -12.95 -31.26
C VAL A 88 -22.37 -12.90 -30.93
N LEU A 89 -21.69 -11.76 -31.13
CA LEU A 89 -20.29 -11.62 -30.70
C LEU A 89 -20.15 -11.52 -29.17
N TYR A 90 -21.13 -10.90 -28.51
CA TYR A 90 -21.21 -10.88 -27.05
C TYR A 90 -21.60 -12.24 -26.46
N GLU A 91 -22.51 -12.97 -27.11
CA GLU A 91 -22.87 -14.35 -26.72
C GLU A 91 -21.64 -15.28 -26.74
N ILE A 92 -20.79 -15.17 -27.77
CA ILE A 92 -19.51 -15.89 -27.83
C ILE A 92 -18.55 -15.42 -26.73
N PHE A 93 -18.37 -14.11 -26.55
CA PHE A 93 -17.54 -13.57 -25.47
C PHE A 93 -17.97 -14.09 -24.09
N SER A 94 -19.28 -14.11 -23.83
CA SER A 94 -19.85 -14.61 -22.57
C SER A 94 -19.66 -16.12 -22.43
N GLY A 95 -19.89 -16.89 -23.50
CA GLY A 95 -19.74 -18.35 -23.49
C GLY A 95 -18.30 -18.84 -23.30
N GLU A 96 -17.31 -18.05 -23.69
CA GLU A 96 -15.88 -18.32 -23.46
C GLU A 96 -15.38 -17.84 -22.07
N GLY A 97 -16.28 -17.42 -21.17
CA GLY A 97 -15.92 -16.92 -19.83
C GLY A 97 -15.31 -15.51 -19.83
N GLY A 98 -15.68 -14.68 -20.81
CA GLY A 98 -15.10 -13.35 -21.00
C GLY A 98 -15.27 -12.40 -19.81
N HIS A 99 -16.37 -12.50 -19.06
CA HIS A 99 -16.60 -11.70 -17.84
C HIS A 99 -15.54 -12.00 -16.77
N ASP A 100 -15.29 -13.27 -16.47
CA ASP A 100 -14.23 -13.70 -15.53
C ASP A 100 -12.83 -13.31 -15.99
N VAL A 101 -12.58 -13.38 -17.30
CA VAL A 101 -11.31 -12.92 -17.89
C VAL A 101 -11.11 -11.43 -17.66
N LEU A 102 -12.14 -10.59 -17.85
CA LEU A 102 -12.05 -9.16 -17.57
C LEU A 102 -11.83 -8.87 -16.06
N VAL A 103 -12.53 -9.58 -15.17
CA VAL A 103 -12.27 -9.45 -13.71
C VAL A 103 -10.84 -9.88 -13.35
N ARG A 104 -10.30 -10.94 -13.99
CA ARG A 104 -8.90 -11.36 -13.82
C ARG A 104 -7.90 -10.37 -14.43
N CYS A 105 -8.28 -9.65 -15.49
CA CYS A 105 -7.52 -8.52 -16.04
C CYS A 105 -7.46 -7.34 -15.05
N MET A 106 -8.57 -7.02 -14.38
CA MET A 106 -8.62 -5.97 -13.35
C MET A 106 -7.69 -6.25 -12.16
N ARG A 107 -7.65 -7.50 -11.67
CA ARG A 107 -6.69 -7.91 -10.61
C ARG A 107 -5.22 -7.71 -11.01
N ARG A 108 -4.92 -7.73 -12.31
CA ARG A 108 -3.59 -7.54 -12.90
C ARG A 108 -3.39 -6.14 -13.49
N MET A 109 -4.31 -5.20 -13.25
CA MET A 109 -4.30 -3.86 -13.84
C MET A 109 -3.04 -3.08 -13.44
N ASP A 110 -2.47 -2.40 -14.43
CA ASP A 110 -1.39 -1.40 -14.34
C ASP A 110 -1.86 -0.07 -14.98
N GLU A 111 -1.03 0.97 -14.86
CA GLU A 111 -1.28 2.32 -15.39
C GLU A 111 -1.52 2.35 -16.91
N GLU A 112 -0.97 1.39 -17.66
CA GLU A 112 -1.09 1.37 -19.13
C GLU A 112 -2.36 0.67 -19.62
N PHE A 113 -2.98 -0.15 -18.76
CA PHE A 113 -4.11 -1.02 -19.10
C PHE A 113 -5.42 -0.59 -18.44
N GLY A 114 -5.37 0.23 -17.37
CA GLY A 114 -6.53 0.62 -16.58
C GLY A 114 -7.62 1.36 -17.36
N ASP A 115 -7.26 2.36 -18.16
CA ASP A 115 -8.21 3.12 -18.98
C ASP A 115 -8.94 2.22 -19.98
N VAL A 116 -8.21 1.33 -20.65
CA VAL A 116 -8.77 0.41 -21.67
C VAL A 116 -9.67 -0.66 -21.04
N ILE A 117 -9.37 -1.09 -19.81
CA ILE A 117 -10.30 -1.89 -19.00
C ILE A 117 -11.58 -1.09 -18.72
N CYS A 118 -11.47 0.15 -18.25
CA CYS A 118 -12.64 0.97 -17.92
C CYS A 118 -13.54 1.21 -19.14
N ASP A 119 -12.96 1.55 -20.28
CA ASP A 119 -13.71 1.67 -21.55
C ASP A 119 -14.44 0.38 -21.93
N THR A 120 -13.74 -0.76 -21.82
CA THR A 120 -14.32 -2.07 -22.19
C THR A 120 -15.44 -2.48 -21.25
N LEU A 121 -15.28 -2.26 -19.93
CA LEU A 121 -16.32 -2.50 -18.93
C LEU A 121 -17.54 -1.60 -19.20
N TYR A 122 -17.33 -0.31 -19.44
CA TYR A 122 -18.42 0.62 -19.76
C TYR A 122 -19.19 0.21 -21.02
N ILE A 123 -18.48 -0.17 -22.09
CA ILE A 123 -19.10 -0.66 -23.34
C ILE A 123 -19.94 -1.91 -23.09
N ILE A 124 -19.47 -2.86 -22.28
CA ILE A 124 -20.22 -4.09 -22.01
C ILE A 124 -21.44 -3.80 -21.14
N LEU A 125 -21.28 -3.06 -20.04
CA LEU A 125 -22.37 -2.72 -19.12
C LEU A 125 -23.47 -1.94 -19.84
N SER A 126 -23.12 -0.88 -20.58
CA SER A 126 -24.09 -0.02 -21.27
C SER A 126 -24.84 -0.70 -22.41
N LYS A 127 -24.24 -1.69 -23.09
CA LYS A 127 -24.84 -2.36 -24.26
C LYS A 127 -25.47 -3.73 -23.95
N TYR A 128 -24.95 -4.44 -22.95
CA TYR A 128 -25.32 -5.84 -22.66
C TYR A 128 -25.75 -6.08 -21.20
N GLY A 129 -25.60 -5.10 -20.31
CA GLY A 129 -25.99 -5.21 -18.90
C GLY A 129 -24.89 -5.78 -17.99
N ASN A 130 -25.21 -5.89 -16.69
CA ASN A 130 -24.25 -6.37 -15.69
C ASN A 130 -24.40 -7.88 -15.43
N HIS A 131 -23.58 -8.66 -16.15
CA HIS A 131 -23.41 -10.10 -15.99
C HIS A 131 -22.05 -10.48 -15.36
N PHE A 132 -21.35 -9.52 -14.74
CA PHE A 132 -20.02 -9.75 -14.19
C PHE A 132 -20.06 -10.38 -12.79
N PRO A 133 -19.07 -11.21 -12.42
CA PRO A 133 -18.73 -11.48 -11.03
C PRO A 133 -18.41 -10.18 -10.26
N PRO A 134 -18.46 -10.15 -8.91
CA PRO A 134 -18.13 -8.96 -8.12
C PRO A 134 -16.78 -8.34 -8.52
N PHE A 135 -16.83 -7.09 -9.00
CA PHE A 135 -15.68 -6.39 -9.60
C PHE A 135 -15.50 -4.95 -9.13
N LEU A 136 -16.53 -4.34 -8.53
CA LEU A 136 -16.53 -2.91 -8.22
C LEU A 136 -15.37 -2.54 -7.28
N ARG A 137 -15.11 -3.30 -6.22
CA ARG A 137 -13.96 -3.06 -5.32
C ARG A 137 -12.62 -3.07 -6.04
N LEU A 138 -12.41 -4.01 -6.97
CA LEU A 138 -11.18 -4.06 -7.79
C LEU A 138 -11.05 -2.83 -8.69
N LEU A 139 -12.17 -2.29 -9.19
CA LEU A 139 -12.20 -1.04 -9.96
C LEU A 139 -11.90 0.17 -9.08
N LEU A 140 -12.50 0.22 -7.88
CA LEU A 140 -12.30 1.29 -6.89
C LEU A 140 -10.84 1.34 -6.39
N ASP A 141 -10.27 0.18 -6.04
CA ASP A 141 -8.87 0.05 -5.64
C ASP A 141 -7.92 0.44 -6.79
N GLY A 142 -8.23 0.03 -8.02
CA GLY A 142 -7.47 0.41 -9.23
C GLY A 142 -7.49 1.92 -9.48
N PHE A 143 -8.66 2.56 -9.34
CA PHE A 143 -8.83 4.00 -9.47
C PHE A 143 -8.08 4.78 -8.37
N LEU A 144 -8.28 4.42 -7.09
CA LEU A 144 -7.64 5.11 -5.96
C LEU A 144 -6.12 4.91 -5.91
N SER A 145 -5.61 3.80 -6.44
CA SER A 145 -4.16 3.57 -6.62
C SER A 145 -3.56 4.29 -7.83
N GLY A 146 -4.35 5.06 -8.58
CA GLY A 146 -3.87 5.91 -9.68
C GLY A 146 -3.68 5.21 -11.02
N LYS A 147 -4.17 3.97 -11.17
CA LYS A 147 -4.01 3.15 -12.38
C LYS A 147 -5.00 3.50 -13.50
N VAL A 148 -5.94 4.40 -13.22
CA VAL A 148 -6.92 4.91 -14.18
C VAL A 148 -6.68 6.42 -14.30
N HIS A 149 -6.40 6.88 -15.51
CA HIS A 149 -6.11 8.28 -15.82
C HIS A 149 -7.29 8.95 -16.52
N GLU A 150 -7.96 8.26 -17.45
CA GLU A 150 -9.18 8.74 -18.11
C GLU A 150 -10.42 8.40 -17.27
N THR A 151 -10.78 9.31 -16.36
CA THR A 151 -11.80 9.08 -15.33
C THR A 151 -13.23 8.95 -15.88
N ARG A 152 -13.50 9.38 -17.12
CA ARG A 152 -14.87 9.47 -17.67
C ARG A 152 -15.59 8.13 -17.70
N SER A 153 -14.93 7.08 -18.19
CA SER A 153 -15.53 5.75 -18.27
C SER A 153 -15.73 5.13 -16.88
N PHE A 154 -14.82 5.40 -15.94
CA PHE A 154 -14.97 5.02 -14.53
C PHE A 154 -16.22 5.63 -13.89
N PHE A 155 -16.42 6.95 -13.98
CA PHE A 155 -17.60 7.59 -13.40
C PHE A 155 -18.92 7.14 -14.06
N LYS A 156 -18.92 6.83 -15.36
CA LYS A 156 -20.08 6.23 -16.03
C LYS A 156 -20.37 4.80 -15.61
N ILE A 157 -19.35 4.01 -15.25
CA ILE A 157 -19.55 2.69 -14.62
C ILE A 157 -20.19 2.85 -13.24
N LEU A 158 -19.72 3.82 -12.43
CA LEU A 158 -20.34 4.11 -11.14
C LEU A 158 -21.81 4.53 -11.30
N GLU A 159 -22.11 5.45 -12.22
CA GLU A 159 -23.48 5.88 -12.53
C GLU A 159 -24.37 4.68 -12.93
N PHE A 160 -23.88 3.79 -13.80
CA PHE A 160 -24.58 2.57 -14.18
C PHE A 160 -24.85 1.66 -12.98
N LEU A 161 -23.83 1.36 -12.17
CA LEU A 161 -23.94 0.45 -11.03
C LEU A 161 -24.81 1.00 -9.90
N VAL A 162 -24.81 2.32 -9.68
CA VAL A 162 -25.70 2.97 -8.72
C VAL A 162 -27.16 2.84 -9.18
N ASN A 163 -27.46 3.12 -10.45
CA ASN A 163 -28.82 2.98 -10.99
C ASN A 163 -29.34 1.53 -10.91
N GLU A 164 -28.44 0.54 -11.03
CA GLU A 164 -28.73 -0.89 -10.86
C GLU A 164 -28.83 -1.34 -9.38
N ASN A 165 -28.62 -0.45 -8.40
CA ASN A 165 -28.47 -0.78 -6.96
C ASN A 165 -27.36 -1.82 -6.67
N LYS A 166 -26.27 -1.81 -7.45
CA LYS A 166 -25.10 -2.71 -7.32
C LYS A 166 -23.83 -1.96 -6.91
N ALA A 167 -23.97 -0.94 -6.05
CA ALA A 167 -22.91 -0.01 -5.67
C ALA A 167 -22.66 0.08 -4.15
N ASP A 168 -23.11 -0.91 -3.37
CA ASP A 168 -22.97 -0.94 -1.90
C ASP A 168 -21.53 -0.75 -1.41
N GLU A 169 -20.55 -1.24 -2.17
CA GLU A 169 -19.12 -1.18 -1.86
C GLU A 169 -18.58 0.26 -1.81
N LEU A 170 -19.27 1.24 -2.41
CA LEU A 170 -18.93 2.66 -2.28
C LEU A 170 -18.94 3.14 -0.82
N PHE A 171 -19.73 2.51 0.04
CA PHE A 171 -19.86 2.89 1.45
C PHE A 171 -18.89 2.13 2.36
N PHE A 172 -18.11 1.18 1.84
CA PHE A 172 -17.11 0.46 2.63
C PHE A 172 -15.90 1.36 2.90
N SER A 173 -15.33 1.28 4.11
CA SER A 173 -14.12 2.04 4.46
C SER A 173 -12.90 1.52 3.70
N THR A 174 -12.06 2.45 3.22
CA THR A 174 -10.75 2.13 2.64
C THR A 174 -9.68 1.93 3.71
N ASP A 175 -9.91 2.47 4.91
CA ASP A 175 -8.95 2.54 6.00
C ASP A 175 -9.52 1.84 7.26
N PHE A 176 -8.68 1.58 8.27
CA PHE A 176 -9.10 0.85 9.48
C PHE A 176 -10.19 1.57 10.29
N ASN A 177 -10.21 2.91 10.29
CA ASN A 177 -11.27 3.68 10.92
C ASN A 177 -12.57 3.51 10.11
N ARG A 178 -13.62 2.96 10.74
CA ARG A 178 -14.94 2.74 10.11
C ARG A 178 -15.70 4.02 9.72
N CYS A 179 -15.14 5.18 10.07
CA CYS A 179 -15.60 6.50 9.69
C CYS A 179 -16.10 6.59 8.25
N VAL A 180 -17.32 7.08 8.07
CA VAL A 180 -17.97 7.34 6.77
C VAL A 180 -17.11 8.25 5.88
N CYS A 181 -16.31 9.16 6.46
CA CYS A 181 -15.35 10.00 5.75
C CYS A 181 -14.14 9.25 5.16
N ASN A 182 -13.93 7.98 5.51
CA ASN A 182 -12.93 7.08 4.91
C ASN A 182 -13.55 6.05 3.95
N SER A 183 -14.84 6.15 3.63
CA SER A 183 -15.47 5.34 2.60
C SER A 183 -14.87 5.57 1.20
N TYR A 184 -14.95 4.58 0.31
CA TYR A 184 -14.60 4.73 -1.10
C TYR A 184 -15.31 5.94 -1.73
N LEU A 185 -16.58 6.17 -1.41
CA LEU A 185 -17.36 7.34 -1.84
C LEU A 185 -16.70 8.66 -1.40
N SER A 186 -16.30 8.76 -0.13
CA SER A 186 -15.58 9.94 0.37
C SER A 186 -14.25 10.17 -0.35
N LYS A 187 -13.44 9.12 -0.54
CA LYS A 187 -12.17 9.25 -1.29
C LYS A 187 -12.41 9.64 -2.76
N ILE A 188 -13.49 9.17 -3.40
CA ILE A 188 -13.90 9.58 -4.75
C ILE A 188 -14.34 11.05 -4.78
N VAL A 189 -15.17 11.49 -3.84
CA VAL A 189 -15.59 12.90 -3.74
C VAL A 189 -14.36 13.81 -3.54
N GLU A 190 -13.42 13.44 -2.68
CA GLU A 190 -12.16 14.16 -2.51
C GLU A 190 -11.27 14.12 -3.77
N TYR A 191 -11.32 13.04 -4.56
CA TYR A 191 -10.69 13.01 -5.89
C TYR A 191 -11.35 14.00 -6.85
N THR A 192 -12.69 14.12 -6.90
CA THR A 192 -13.36 15.09 -7.79
C THR A 192 -12.92 16.53 -7.53
N LYS A 193 -12.56 16.86 -6.27
CA LYS A 193 -11.99 18.16 -5.88
C LYS A 193 -10.60 18.45 -6.48
N ARG A 194 -9.95 17.48 -7.13
CA ARG A 194 -8.69 17.65 -7.89
C ARG A 194 -8.90 17.76 -9.40
N ILE A 195 -10.09 17.44 -9.91
CA ILE A 195 -10.42 17.53 -11.33
C ILE A 195 -10.50 19.02 -11.73
N PRO A 196 -9.76 19.50 -12.77
CA PRO A 196 -9.77 20.91 -13.15
C PRO A 196 -11.09 21.40 -13.73
N ARG A 197 -11.81 20.52 -14.45
CA ARG A 197 -13.08 20.78 -15.11
C ARG A 197 -13.94 19.53 -15.02
N ILE A 198 -15.10 19.64 -14.39
CA ILE A 198 -16.00 18.55 -14.07
C ILE A 198 -17.17 18.60 -15.06
N GLU A 199 -17.37 17.52 -15.83
CA GLU A 199 -18.41 17.41 -16.86
C GLU A 199 -19.52 16.46 -16.40
N ASP A 200 -19.28 15.15 -16.49
CA ASP A 200 -20.26 14.08 -16.19
C ASP A 200 -19.99 13.43 -14.80
N GLU A 201 -18.86 13.72 -14.16
CA GLU A 201 -18.34 12.96 -13.01
C GLU A 201 -19.20 13.04 -11.74
N LEU A 202 -20.17 13.96 -11.67
CA LEU A 202 -21.09 14.09 -10.54
C LEU A 202 -22.43 13.37 -10.76
N ASN A 203 -22.72 12.89 -11.97
CA ASN A 203 -24.04 12.35 -12.32
C ASN A 203 -24.43 11.15 -11.43
N PHE A 204 -23.47 10.30 -11.05
CA PHE A 204 -23.70 9.15 -10.16
C PHE A 204 -24.19 9.52 -8.75
N LEU A 205 -23.95 10.76 -8.30
CA LEU A 205 -24.44 11.25 -7.00
C LEU A 205 -25.96 11.47 -7.00
N VAL A 206 -26.56 11.81 -8.14
CA VAL A 206 -28.01 12.10 -8.25
C VAL A 206 -28.88 10.88 -7.89
N PRO A 207 -28.64 9.66 -8.42
CA PRO A 207 -29.35 8.47 -7.97
C PRO A 207 -28.91 8.00 -6.56
N LEU A 208 -27.64 8.20 -6.15
CA LEU A 208 -27.21 7.93 -4.77
C LEU A 208 -27.99 8.76 -3.73
N LEU A 209 -28.27 10.03 -4.01
CA LEU A 209 -29.09 10.92 -3.18
C LEU A 209 -30.58 10.53 -3.14
N LYS A 210 -31.03 9.59 -3.98
CA LYS A 210 -32.36 8.98 -3.95
C LYS A 210 -32.36 7.56 -3.36
N SER A 211 -31.19 7.02 -3.02
CA SER A 211 -31.03 5.68 -2.45
C SER A 211 -31.41 5.65 -0.95
N PRO A 212 -31.60 4.46 -0.36
CA PRO A 212 -31.77 4.31 1.10
C PRO A 212 -30.59 4.85 1.93
N ARG A 213 -29.39 4.97 1.34
CA ARG A 213 -28.19 5.55 1.99
C ARG A 213 -27.94 7.01 1.61
N SER A 214 -28.91 7.68 0.98
CA SER A 214 -28.86 9.11 0.62
C SER A 214 -28.42 10.01 1.78
N VAL A 215 -28.75 9.64 3.01
CA VAL A 215 -28.40 10.38 4.22
C VAL A 215 -26.88 10.46 4.44
N HIS A 216 -26.17 9.32 4.36
CA HIS A 216 -24.70 9.28 4.43
C HIS A 216 -24.05 10.01 3.24
N VAL A 217 -24.67 9.95 2.06
CA VAL A 217 -24.21 10.68 0.87
C VAL A 217 -24.26 12.19 1.13
N LYS A 218 -25.36 12.71 1.69
CA LYS A 218 -25.50 14.13 2.08
C LYS A 218 -24.43 14.53 3.10
N TYR A 219 -24.16 13.70 4.10
CA TYR A 219 -23.14 13.95 5.11
C TYR A 219 -21.72 14.01 4.51
N ILE A 220 -21.33 13.05 3.66
CA ILE A 220 -20.03 13.07 2.97
C ILE A 220 -19.88 14.36 2.16
N LEU A 221 -20.88 14.72 1.35
CA LEU A 221 -20.82 15.92 0.51
C LEU A 221 -20.77 17.22 1.36
N PHE A 222 -21.42 17.25 2.52
CA PHE A 222 -21.31 18.36 3.48
C PHE A 222 -19.90 18.49 4.05
N VAL A 223 -19.32 17.40 4.59
CA VAL A 223 -17.98 17.42 5.21
C VAL A 223 -16.87 17.64 4.18
N SER A 224 -17.04 17.16 2.95
CA SER A 224 -16.11 17.42 1.84
C SER A 224 -16.13 18.87 1.33
N ASP A 225 -16.97 19.76 1.85
CA ASP A 225 -17.18 21.13 1.34
C ASP A 225 -17.52 21.13 -0.16
N PHE A 226 -18.48 20.30 -0.56
CA PHE A 226 -18.82 20.07 -1.97
C PHE A 226 -19.25 21.35 -2.73
N SER A 227 -19.74 22.36 -2.01
CA SER A 227 -20.08 23.67 -2.60
C SER A 227 -18.87 24.36 -3.25
N SER A 228 -17.64 24.08 -2.78
CA SER A 228 -16.39 24.59 -3.36
C SER A 228 -16.09 24.11 -4.79
N LEU A 229 -16.86 23.17 -5.33
CA LEU A 229 -16.72 22.70 -6.71
C LEU A 229 -17.37 23.62 -7.75
N GLU A 230 -18.24 24.54 -7.33
CA GLU A 230 -19.18 25.26 -8.21
C GLU A 230 -18.53 25.81 -9.50
N ASP A 231 -17.42 26.54 -9.38
CA ASP A 231 -16.73 27.19 -10.51
C ASP A 231 -16.18 26.22 -11.56
N ARG A 232 -16.02 24.94 -11.21
CA ARG A 232 -15.42 23.90 -12.06
C ARG A 232 -16.44 22.97 -12.72
N VAL A 233 -17.70 23.00 -12.29
CA VAL A 233 -18.74 22.13 -12.84
C VAL A 233 -19.39 22.77 -14.06
N VAL A 234 -19.36 22.04 -15.18
CA VAL A 234 -19.97 22.45 -16.44
C VAL A 234 -21.50 22.30 -16.40
N ASN A 235 -22.01 21.21 -15.83
CA ASN A 235 -23.44 20.97 -15.68
C ASN A 235 -23.98 21.61 -14.37
N LYS A 236 -24.34 22.89 -14.46
CA LYS A 236 -24.86 23.67 -13.32
C LYS A 236 -26.18 23.13 -12.77
N ASP A 237 -27.09 22.62 -13.61
CA ASP A 237 -28.38 22.09 -13.17
C ASP A 237 -28.23 20.86 -12.26
N VAL A 238 -27.35 19.93 -12.64
CA VAL A 238 -27.01 18.75 -11.82
C VAL A 238 -26.34 19.17 -10.52
N PHE A 239 -25.39 20.11 -10.58
CA PHE A 239 -24.69 20.61 -9.40
C PHE A 239 -25.66 21.28 -8.41
N GLU A 240 -26.53 22.17 -8.89
CA GLU A 240 -27.55 22.80 -8.07
C GLU A 240 -28.53 21.79 -7.46
N SER A 241 -28.93 20.76 -8.21
CA SER A 241 -29.78 19.70 -7.68
C SER A 241 -29.09 18.95 -6.53
N ILE A 242 -27.79 18.68 -6.63
CA ILE A 242 -27.02 18.06 -5.56
C ILE A 242 -26.88 19.00 -4.36
N VAL A 243 -26.53 20.27 -4.58
CA VAL A 243 -26.35 21.26 -3.51
C VAL A 243 -27.66 21.56 -2.76
N LYS A 244 -28.82 21.52 -3.43
CA LYS A 244 -30.13 21.64 -2.79
C LYS A 244 -30.38 20.51 -1.77
N GLU A 245 -29.93 19.29 -2.06
CA GLU A 245 -30.07 18.14 -1.14
C GLU A 245 -29.13 18.19 0.08
N ILE A 246 -28.02 18.95 0.00
CA ILE A 246 -27.02 19.13 1.07
C ILE A 246 -27.45 20.22 2.07
N LYS A 247 -28.18 21.24 1.62
CA LYS A 247 -28.60 22.39 2.46
C LYS A 247 -29.68 21.95 3.49
N PRO A 248 -29.40 22.01 4.80
CA PRO A 248 -30.44 21.87 5.81
C PRO A 248 -31.21 23.19 5.97
N ASP A 249 -32.44 23.12 6.48
CA ASP A 249 -33.08 24.26 7.15
C ASP A 249 -32.40 24.47 8.51
N ILE A 250 -31.22 25.08 8.48
CA ILE A 250 -30.33 25.22 9.64
C ILE A 250 -31.01 26.02 10.77
N ARG A 251 -31.36 25.35 11.88
CA ARG A 251 -31.45 26.02 13.19
C ARG A 251 -30.07 26.59 13.52
N ARG A 252 -29.97 27.91 13.63
CA ARG A 252 -28.73 28.70 13.50
C ARG A 252 -27.62 28.45 14.54
N ASP A 253 -27.86 27.66 15.58
CA ASP A 253 -27.06 27.66 16.81
C ASP A 253 -26.04 26.50 16.93
N TRP A 254 -25.58 25.96 15.80
CA TRP A 254 -24.62 24.85 15.77
C TRP A 254 -23.17 25.36 15.68
N LYS A 255 -22.50 25.43 16.84
CA LYS A 255 -21.05 25.72 16.90
C LYS A 255 -20.27 24.52 16.35
N ARG A 256 -19.71 24.66 15.14
CA ARG A 256 -18.95 23.63 14.40
C ARG A 256 -18.03 22.77 15.29
N GLY A 257 -17.23 23.39 16.15
CA GLY A 257 -16.32 22.69 17.07
C GLY A 257 -16.97 21.75 18.10
N ARG A 258 -18.29 21.81 18.36
CA ARG A 258 -19.00 20.79 19.14
C ARG A 258 -19.38 19.56 18.29
N ILE A 259 -19.64 19.75 17.01
CA ILE A 259 -19.87 18.65 16.07
C ILE A 259 -18.57 17.88 15.93
N ASP A 260 -17.48 18.60 15.65
CA ASP A 260 -16.13 18.04 15.50
C ASP A 260 -15.71 17.24 16.76
N GLU A 261 -16.04 17.73 17.96
CA GLU A 261 -15.76 17.03 19.22
C GLU A 261 -16.62 15.78 19.45
N VAL A 262 -17.93 15.83 19.14
CA VAL A 262 -18.79 14.62 19.25
C VAL A 262 -18.45 13.59 18.19
N LEU A 263 -18.05 14.01 16.98
CA LEU A 263 -17.52 13.11 15.95
C LEU A 263 -16.20 12.49 16.41
N ARG A 264 -15.28 13.27 17.02
CA ARG A 264 -14.03 12.76 17.61
C ARG A 264 -14.30 11.74 18.71
N LEU A 265 -15.27 11.99 19.59
CA LEU A 265 -15.67 11.07 20.65
C LEU A 265 -16.34 9.80 20.09
N ALA A 266 -17.22 9.93 19.10
CA ALA A 266 -17.86 8.79 18.46
C ALA A 266 -16.90 7.97 17.58
N GLU A 267 -15.84 8.59 17.04
CA GLU A 267 -14.72 7.89 16.40
C GLU A 267 -13.90 7.10 17.42
N ALA A 268 -13.59 7.70 18.58
CA ALA A 268 -12.87 7.04 19.67
C ALA A 268 -13.65 5.85 20.28
N GLU A 269 -14.98 5.95 20.35
CA GLU A 269 -15.87 4.90 20.87
C GLU A 269 -16.35 3.91 19.78
N GLY A 270 -15.89 4.03 18.53
CA GLY A 270 -16.26 3.12 17.43
C GLY A 270 -17.73 3.15 17.00
N VAL A 271 -18.50 4.15 17.45
CA VAL A 271 -19.95 4.33 17.18
C VAL A 271 -20.23 5.49 16.21
N LEU A 272 -19.22 5.92 15.46
CA LEU A 272 -19.30 7.07 14.55
C LEU A 272 -20.43 6.93 13.52
N ASP A 273 -20.70 5.71 13.05
CA ASP A 273 -21.80 5.39 12.13
C ASP A 273 -23.16 5.79 12.75
N VAL A 274 -23.34 5.50 14.05
CA VAL A 274 -24.54 5.83 14.84
C VAL A 274 -24.59 7.33 15.15
N ALA A 275 -23.45 7.94 15.50
CA ALA A 275 -23.39 9.38 15.75
C ALA A 275 -23.67 10.20 14.47
N CYS A 276 -23.16 9.77 13.32
CA CYS A 276 -23.53 10.31 12.01
C CYS A 276 -25.03 10.11 11.77
N CYS A 277 -25.61 8.92 11.94
CA CYS A 277 -27.05 8.72 11.81
C CYS A 277 -27.90 9.62 12.74
N ILE A 278 -27.45 9.86 13.97
CA ILE A 278 -28.13 10.75 14.93
C ILE A 278 -28.01 12.22 14.50
N PHE A 279 -26.81 12.66 14.09
CA PHE A 279 -26.60 14.01 13.56
C PHE A 279 -27.39 14.25 12.27
N GLU A 280 -27.41 13.25 11.39
CA GLU A 280 -28.17 13.24 10.14
C GLU A 280 -29.67 13.38 10.43
N ALA A 281 -30.25 12.49 11.24
CA ALA A 281 -31.67 12.54 11.59
C ALA A 281 -32.05 13.83 12.34
N PHE A 282 -31.14 14.41 13.13
CA PHE A 282 -31.37 15.68 13.83
C PHE A 282 -31.28 16.89 12.88
N ALA A 283 -30.24 16.98 12.06
CA ALA A 283 -29.97 18.10 11.17
C ALA A 283 -30.96 18.16 9.98
N PHE A 284 -31.44 17.01 9.51
CA PHE A 284 -32.46 16.91 8.47
C PHE A 284 -33.89 16.76 9.02
N GLY A 285 -34.07 16.77 10.35
CA GLY A 285 -35.37 16.92 11.00
C GLY A 285 -36.29 15.70 10.92
N ASP A 286 -35.76 14.47 11.02
CA ASP A 286 -36.55 13.24 10.96
C ASP A 286 -37.54 13.13 12.13
N SER A 287 -38.81 13.37 11.85
CA SER A 287 -39.90 13.33 12.82
C SER A 287 -40.23 11.93 13.32
N LYS A 288 -39.77 10.85 12.68
CA LYS A 288 -39.94 9.48 13.16
C LYS A 288 -38.91 9.10 14.23
N VAL A 289 -37.73 9.72 14.18
CA VAL A 289 -36.64 9.47 15.15
C VAL A 289 -36.76 10.40 16.36
N PHE A 290 -37.17 11.66 16.15
CA PHE A 290 -37.21 12.69 17.19
C PHE A 290 -38.62 13.15 17.60
N GLY A 291 -39.68 12.48 17.14
CA GLY A 291 -41.07 12.84 17.46
C GLY A 291 -41.34 12.85 18.97
N GLU A 292 -41.05 11.74 19.65
CA GLU A 292 -41.21 11.60 21.10
C GLU A 292 -40.26 12.54 21.87
N LEU A 293 -39.00 12.64 21.42
CA LEU A 293 -37.99 13.51 22.06
C LEU A 293 -38.37 14.99 22.00
N ARG A 294 -39.09 15.43 20.96
CA ARG A 294 -39.56 16.83 20.86
C ARG A 294 -40.64 17.13 21.90
N GLU A 295 -41.56 16.20 22.16
CA GLU A 295 -42.54 16.38 23.25
C GLU A 295 -41.86 16.46 24.62
N ASP A 296 -40.81 15.67 24.86
CA ASP A 296 -40.09 15.68 26.14
C ASP A 296 -39.21 16.93 26.31
N VAL A 297 -38.63 17.46 25.23
CA VAL A 297 -37.94 18.77 25.26
C VAL A 297 -38.94 19.93 25.47
N GLU A 298 -40.15 19.85 24.91
CA GLU A 298 -41.20 20.86 25.17
C GLU A 298 -41.78 20.77 26.60
N LYS A 299 -41.76 19.59 27.23
CA LYS A 299 -42.02 19.41 28.67
C LYS A 299 -40.87 19.97 29.52
N MET A 300 -39.62 19.83 29.09
CA MET A 300 -38.43 20.39 29.74
C MET A 300 -38.19 21.87 29.38
N LYS A 301 -39.12 22.76 29.75
CA LYS A 301 -38.90 24.21 29.68
C LYS A 301 -37.77 24.64 30.64
N ILE A 302 -36.54 24.70 30.12
CA ILE A 302 -35.45 25.43 30.78
C ILE A 302 -35.76 26.92 30.69
N SER A 303 -35.77 27.58 31.84
CA SER A 303 -36.11 29.00 31.99
C SER A 303 -35.19 29.91 31.18
N GLU A 304 -35.77 30.75 30.33
CA GLU A 304 -35.09 31.89 29.73
C GLU A 304 -34.60 32.83 30.82
N VAL A 305 -33.28 33.03 30.91
CA VAL A 305 -32.72 34.19 31.61
C VAL A 305 -32.68 35.33 30.61
N GLN A 306 -33.60 36.27 30.77
CA GLN A 306 -33.60 37.52 30.01
C GLN A 306 -32.34 38.34 30.35
N GLY A 307 -31.66 38.83 29.31
CA GLY A 307 -30.48 39.68 29.41
C GLY A 307 -30.37 40.55 28.17
N GLU A 308 -30.89 41.77 28.27
CA GLU A 308 -30.81 42.81 27.23
C GLU A 308 -29.35 43.29 27.04
N GLY A 309 -28.97 43.71 25.83
CA GLY A 309 -27.64 44.32 25.62
C GLY A 309 -26.98 44.06 24.25
N THR A 310 -27.72 44.16 23.15
CA THR A 310 -27.12 44.20 21.80
C THR A 310 -26.86 45.63 21.37
N GLU A 311 -25.67 46.16 21.64
CA GLU A 311 -24.97 47.19 20.84
C GLU A 311 -23.58 47.49 21.45
N ALA A 312 -22.61 47.85 20.61
CA ALA A 312 -21.20 48.19 20.94
C ALA A 312 -20.17 47.04 21.10
N CYS A 313 -19.93 46.27 20.03
CA CYS A 313 -18.60 45.69 19.77
C CYS A 313 -18.28 45.42 18.27
N ALA A 314 -18.96 46.13 17.37
CA ALA A 314 -18.82 45.99 15.91
C ALA A 314 -17.95 47.07 15.23
N ALA A 315 -17.30 47.94 16.02
CA ALA A 315 -16.72 49.20 15.52
C ALA A 315 -15.17 49.24 15.46
N GLU A 316 -14.46 48.17 15.83
CA GLU A 316 -12.99 48.22 16.04
C GLU A 316 -12.15 47.26 15.18
N VAL A 317 -12.76 46.50 14.26
CA VAL A 317 -12.04 45.58 13.36
C VAL A 317 -11.84 46.16 11.94
N GLU A 318 -12.58 47.20 11.57
CA GLU A 318 -12.61 47.73 10.18
C GLU A 318 -11.62 48.88 9.90
N LYS A 319 -10.53 49.01 10.69
CA LYS A 319 -9.54 50.10 10.55
C LYS A 319 -8.08 49.69 10.34
N LYS A 320 -7.83 48.44 9.92
CA LYS A 320 -6.47 47.95 9.57
C LYS A 320 -6.40 47.13 8.27
N ARG A 321 -7.09 47.56 7.20
CA ARG A 321 -6.97 46.94 5.86
C ARG A 321 -6.57 47.86 4.70
N GLU A 322 -6.43 49.17 4.90
CA GLU A 322 -6.04 50.11 3.83
C GLU A 322 -4.78 50.94 4.15
N ALA A 323 -3.64 50.24 4.16
CA ALA A 323 -2.27 50.70 3.91
C ALA A 323 -1.39 49.44 4.08
N VAL A 324 -0.59 48.96 3.13
CA VAL A 324 0.20 49.64 2.09
C VAL A 324 0.23 48.77 0.81
N LYS A 325 0.10 49.39 -0.38
CA LYS A 325 0.43 48.76 -1.67
C LYS A 325 1.03 49.80 -2.63
N LYS A 326 2.05 49.37 -3.42
CA LYS A 326 2.99 50.18 -4.24
C LYS A 326 4.00 50.94 -3.35
N VAL A 327 5.32 50.88 -3.54
CA VAL A 327 6.17 51.08 -4.74
C VAL A 327 7.51 50.30 -4.52
N GLU A 328 8.21 49.64 -5.46
CA GLU A 328 7.93 49.32 -6.88
C GLU A 328 8.68 48.04 -7.40
N LEU A 329 9.10 47.97 -8.67
CA LEU A 329 9.77 46.84 -9.33
C LEU A 329 11.31 46.77 -9.14
N SER A 330 11.86 45.55 -9.10
CA SER A 330 13.09 45.24 -9.86
C SER A 330 13.19 43.73 -10.20
N LYS A 331 13.95 43.39 -11.26
CA LYS A 331 13.99 42.05 -11.89
C LYS A 331 15.16 41.19 -11.36
N ALA A 332 14.90 39.92 -11.00
CA ALA A 332 15.91 38.85 -10.97
C ALA A 332 15.24 37.48 -11.25
N LYS A 333 15.41 36.86 -12.43
CA LYS A 333 16.48 35.90 -12.78
C LYS A 333 16.64 34.76 -11.75
N GLY A 334 16.18 33.57 -12.14
CA GLY A 334 16.25 32.34 -11.33
C GLY A 334 17.68 31.83 -11.06
N PRO A 335 17.83 30.89 -10.12
CA PRO A 335 19.12 30.49 -9.58
C PRO A 335 19.98 29.72 -10.60
N LYS A 336 21.03 30.37 -11.09
CA LYS A 336 22.11 29.70 -11.84
C LYS A 336 22.98 28.88 -10.88
N LYS A 337 23.34 27.66 -11.29
CA LYS A 337 24.35 26.83 -10.60
C LYS A 337 25.68 27.59 -10.51
N ILE A 338 26.11 27.92 -9.30
CA ILE A 338 27.46 28.45 -9.05
C ILE A 338 28.39 27.26 -8.75
N ILE A 339 29.25 26.93 -9.72
CA ILE A 339 30.35 26.00 -9.52
C ILE A 339 31.43 26.74 -8.71
N LYS A 340 31.48 26.53 -7.40
CA LYS A 340 32.65 26.90 -6.60
C LYS A 340 33.78 25.90 -6.89
N LYS A 341 34.84 26.37 -7.57
CA LYS A 341 36.12 25.65 -7.59
C LYS A 341 36.64 25.55 -6.15
N VAL A 342 36.75 24.33 -5.62
CA VAL A 342 37.51 24.07 -4.39
C VAL A 342 38.99 23.98 -4.78
N ALA A 343 39.85 24.63 -3.99
CA ALA A 343 41.29 24.63 -4.21
C ALA A 343 41.88 23.22 -4.01
N LYS A 344 42.97 22.90 -4.73
CA LYS A 344 43.76 21.70 -4.46
C LYS A 344 44.45 21.86 -3.09
N SER A 345 43.97 21.16 -2.06
CA SER A 345 44.74 20.91 -0.86
C SER A 345 45.81 19.85 -1.15
N THR A 346 47.08 20.21 -1.01
CA THR A 346 48.20 19.27 -0.99
C THR A 346 48.10 18.39 0.26
N ALA A 347 47.78 17.11 0.08
CA ALA A 347 47.81 16.12 1.15
C ALA A 347 49.13 15.33 1.11
N PRO A 348 49.90 15.25 2.21
CA PRO A 348 51.03 14.33 2.32
C PRO A 348 50.58 12.89 2.62
N SER A 349 51.56 12.02 2.82
CA SER A 349 51.50 10.55 2.87
C SER A 349 50.57 9.92 3.91
N LYS A 350 50.43 8.58 3.78
CA LYS A 350 49.63 7.61 4.55
C LYS A 350 48.19 7.44 4.04
N ARG A 351 47.83 6.20 3.69
CA ARG A 351 46.45 5.77 3.40
C ARG A 351 46.03 4.82 4.51
N TYR A 352 44.84 5.01 5.08
CA TYR A 352 44.32 4.16 6.15
C TYR A 352 43.20 3.24 5.65
N THR A 353 42.98 2.13 6.36
CA THR A 353 41.89 1.19 6.09
C THR A 353 40.54 1.90 6.23
N GLN A 354 39.70 1.86 5.19
CA GLN A 354 38.43 2.58 5.17
C GLN A 354 37.33 1.80 5.90
N VAL A 355 36.74 2.42 6.93
CA VAL A 355 35.52 1.92 7.58
C VAL A 355 34.30 2.28 6.72
N LYS A 356 33.35 1.35 6.55
CA LYS A 356 32.19 1.49 5.66
C LYS A 356 30.93 1.83 6.47
N TRP A 357 30.36 3.01 6.24
CA TRP A 357 29.18 3.53 6.97
C TRP A 357 28.16 4.13 5.98
N THR A 358 26.88 4.07 6.33
CA THR A 358 25.83 4.84 5.65
C THR A 358 25.78 6.26 6.24
N LYS A 359 25.81 7.29 5.41
CA LYS A 359 25.85 8.70 5.86
C LYS A 359 24.45 9.22 6.18
N MET A 360 24.31 9.97 7.27
CA MET A 360 23.10 10.73 7.63
C MET A 360 23.40 12.23 7.78
N GLY A 361 22.38 13.07 7.62
CA GLY A 361 22.50 14.53 7.83
C GLY A 361 22.51 14.91 9.32
N LYS A 362 23.16 16.02 9.69
CA LYS A 362 23.29 16.42 11.11
C LYS A 362 21.92 16.70 11.79
N GLY A 363 21.00 17.38 11.11
CA GLY A 363 19.63 17.65 11.62
C GLY A 363 19.58 18.26 13.03
N ASN A 364 18.46 18.06 13.75
CA ASN A 364 18.34 18.31 15.19
C ASN A 364 18.75 17.08 16.04
N SER A 365 19.67 16.25 15.54
CA SER A 365 20.09 15.01 16.19
C SER A 365 21.24 15.23 17.18
N VAL A 366 21.67 14.16 17.87
CA VAL A 366 22.88 14.17 18.71
C VAL A 366 24.13 14.68 17.97
N TRP A 367 24.23 14.46 16.66
CA TRP A 367 25.33 14.93 15.81
C TRP A 367 25.42 16.46 15.66
N SER A 368 24.37 17.19 16.06
CA SER A 368 24.38 18.66 16.15
C SER A 368 24.95 19.18 17.46
N ARG A 369 25.01 18.33 18.50
CA ARG A 369 25.47 18.66 19.86
C ARG A 369 26.89 18.16 20.17
N ILE A 370 27.40 17.22 19.36
CA ILE A 370 28.79 16.75 19.44
C ILE A 370 29.71 17.77 18.78
N LYS A 371 30.57 18.41 19.58
CA LYS A 371 31.68 19.24 19.09
C LYS A 371 32.73 18.31 18.48
N THR A 372 32.87 18.35 17.16
CA THR A 372 33.69 17.38 16.43
C THR A 372 35.18 17.61 16.71
N GLU A 373 35.55 18.87 16.88
CA GLU A 373 36.91 19.37 17.12
C GLU A 373 37.45 18.91 18.50
N GLU A 374 36.60 18.88 19.53
CA GLU A 374 36.97 18.34 20.85
C GLU A 374 37.20 16.81 20.76
N MET A 375 36.35 16.10 20.02
CA MET A 375 36.45 14.64 19.86
C MET A 375 37.64 14.23 18.99
N GLU A 376 37.97 14.99 17.94
CA GLU A 376 39.16 14.78 17.11
C GLU A 376 40.45 14.97 17.94
N SER A 377 40.46 15.92 18.89
CA SER A 377 41.63 16.17 19.75
C SER A 377 41.95 15.06 20.76
N ILE A 378 41.05 14.10 20.96
CA ILE A 378 41.26 12.93 21.84
C ILE A 378 42.29 11.98 21.24
N PHE A 379 42.37 11.89 19.90
CA PHE A 379 43.20 10.92 19.20
C PHE A 379 44.45 11.58 18.62
N ARG A 380 45.62 10.96 18.82
CA ARG A 380 46.85 11.35 18.13
C ARG A 380 46.98 10.62 16.79
N THR A 381 47.57 11.27 15.80
CA THR A 381 47.72 10.73 14.43
C THR A 381 48.43 9.37 14.41
N GLU A 382 49.43 9.22 15.28
CA GLU A 382 50.26 8.03 15.41
C GLU A 382 49.48 6.79 15.89
N GLU A 383 48.35 6.99 16.58
CA GLU A 383 47.49 5.87 17.04
C GLU A 383 46.79 5.18 15.87
N PHE A 384 46.67 5.85 14.72
CA PHE A 384 46.10 5.28 13.50
C PHE A 384 47.13 4.54 12.64
N ASP A 385 48.43 4.60 12.95
CA ASP A 385 49.48 4.00 12.12
C ASP A 385 49.39 2.47 12.00
N GLY A 386 48.76 1.79 12.97
CA GLY A 386 48.43 0.36 12.88
C GLY A 386 47.40 0.03 11.79
N PHE A 387 46.63 1.01 11.33
CA PHE A 387 45.65 0.89 10.25
C PHE A 387 46.17 1.44 8.91
N GLU A 388 47.42 1.89 8.86
CA GLU A 388 48.07 2.38 7.64
C GLU A 388 48.27 1.24 6.64
N VAL A 389 47.65 1.38 5.47
CA VAL A 389 47.86 0.54 4.29
C VAL A 389 49.24 0.88 3.72
N LYS A 390 50.27 0.28 4.31
CA LYS A 390 51.65 0.36 3.81
C LYS A 390 51.68 -0.11 2.36
N GLY A 391 52.24 0.73 1.50
CA GLY A 391 52.28 0.47 0.07
C GLY A 391 53.24 -0.65 -0.30
N GLU A 392 52.77 -1.89 -0.23
CA GLU A 392 53.37 -2.96 -1.03
C GLU A 392 53.27 -2.55 -2.50
N LYS A 393 54.43 -2.41 -3.17
CA LYS A 393 54.44 -2.40 -4.63
C LYS A 393 53.80 -3.71 -5.08
N PRO A 394 52.89 -3.69 -6.09
CA PRO A 394 52.28 -4.91 -6.57
C PRO A 394 53.40 -5.87 -7.01
N LYS A 395 53.48 -7.05 -6.36
CA LYS A 395 54.31 -8.14 -6.87
C LYS A 395 53.86 -8.40 -8.30
N ALA A 396 54.83 -8.37 -9.22
CA ALA A 396 54.59 -8.63 -10.62
C ALA A 396 54.21 -10.10 -10.83
N LEU A 397 52.95 -10.43 -10.59
CA LEU A 397 52.28 -11.47 -11.34
C LEU A 397 52.10 -10.92 -12.75
N SER A 398 52.81 -11.57 -13.68
CA SER A 398 52.86 -11.31 -15.10
C SER A 398 51.60 -10.67 -15.69
N MET A 399 51.66 -9.36 -15.93
CA MET A 399 50.86 -8.78 -17.01
C MET A 399 51.48 -9.21 -18.35
N GLY A 400 51.19 -10.47 -18.73
CA GLY A 400 50.71 -10.63 -20.09
C GLY A 400 49.47 -9.73 -20.25
N MET A 401 49.29 -9.12 -21.42
CA MET A 401 48.01 -8.48 -21.73
C MET A 401 46.93 -9.56 -21.90
N GLU A 402 46.46 -10.13 -20.79
CA GLU A 402 45.09 -10.62 -20.75
C GLU A 402 44.21 -9.39 -20.97
N LYS A 403 43.73 -9.28 -22.22
CA LYS A 403 42.63 -8.39 -22.62
C LYS A 403 41.59 -8.47 -21.51
N LYS A 404 41.10 -7.32 -21.00
CA LYS A 404 39.91 -7.29 -20.12
C LYS A 404 38.88 -8.23 -20.76
N LYS A 405 38.59 -9.37 -20.13
CA LYS A 405 37.67 -10.34 -20.72
C LYS A 405 36.35 -9.60 -20.95
N PRO A 406 35.88 -9.50 -22.20
CA PRO A 406 34.63 -8.80 -22.49
C PRO A 406 33.52 -9.48 -21.69
N SER A 407 32.87 -8.69 -20.85
CA SER A 407 31.88 -9.13 -19.88
C SER A 407 30.55 -8.46 -20.23
N VAL A 408 29.49 -9.26 -20.22
CA VAL A 408 28.12 -8.83 -20.47
C VAL A 408 27.53 -8.18 -19.21
N PHE A 409 27.83 -8.75 -18.04
CA PHE A 409 27.31 -8.24 -16.78
C PHE A 409 28.09 -7.02 -16.27
N SER A 410 27.37 -6.08 -15.64
CA SER A 410 28.03 -4.97 -14.91
C SER A 410 29.00 -5.48 -13.84
N GLU A 411 30.08 -4.75 -13.57
CA GLU A 411 31.13 -5.15 -12.59
C GLU A 411 30.54 -5.55 -11.22
N LYS A 412 29.50 -4.84 -10.74
CA LYS A 412 28.79 -5.16 -9.49
C LYS A 412 28.04 -6.49 -9.55
N LYS A 413 27.33 -6.74 -10.65
CA LYS A 413 26.55 -7.98 -10.88
C LYS A 413 27.48 -9.17 -11.04
N ASN A 414 28.50 -9.05 -11.89
CA ASN A 414 29.49 -10.10 -12.12
C ASN A 414 30.24 -10.45 -10.82
N TYR A 415 30.63 -9.44 -10.03
CA TYR A 415 31.24 -9.68 -8.71
C TYR A 415 30.29 -10.42 -7.75
N ALA A 416 29.03 -9.99 -7.63
CA ALA A 416 28.08 -10.63 -6.72
C ALA A 416 27.79 -12.10 -7.09
N ILE A 417 27.58 -12.40 -8.37
CA ILE A 417 27.35 -13.77 -8.86
C ILE A 417 28.57 -14.66 -8.60
N ASN A 418 29.79 -14.19 -8.93
CA ASN A 418 31.00 -14.99 -8.68
C ASN A 418 31.30 -15.18 -7.18
N ILE A 419 30.91 -14.25 -6.31
CA ILE A 419 31.02 -14.44 -4.84
C ILE A 419 30.01 -15.49 -4.34
N ALA A 420 28.80 -15.54 -4.91
CA ALA A 420 27.82 -16.57 -4.58
C ALA A 420 28.28 -17.95 -5.08
N LEU A 421 28.65 -18.06 -6.36
CA LEU A 421 29.14 -19.30 -6.96
C LEU A 421 30.50 -19.75 -6.42
N GLY A 422 31.37 -18.84 -5.97
CA GLY A 422 32.67 -19.17 -5.39
C GLY A 422 32.60 -20.03 -4.12
N ARG A 423 31.41 -20.16 -3.52
CA ARG A 423 31.13 -21.04 -2.36
C ARG A 423 30.54 -22.40 -2.77
N VAL A 424 30.12 -22.53 -4.02
CA VAL A 424 29.56 -23.75 -4.63
C VAL A 424 30.71 -24.62 -5.14
N LYS A 425 30.76 -25.87 -4.70
CA LYS A 425 31.80 -26.85 -5.07
C LYS A 425 31.47 -27.57 -6.37
N GLU A 426 30.19 -27.70 -6.63
CA GLU A 426 29.54 -28.31 -7.79
C GLU A 426 29.89 -27.53 -9.07
N SER A 427 30.06 -28.23 -10.18
CA SER A 427 30.20 -27.61 -11.50
C SER A 427 28.94 -26.85 -11.91
N ASN A 428 29.06 -25.97 -12.91
CA ASN A 428 27.92 -25.22 -13.44
C ASN A 428 26.79 -26.15 -13.94
N CYS A 429 27.16 -27.24 -14.63
CA CYS A 429 26.24 -28.27 -15.11
C CYS A 429 25.52 -29.00 -13.96
N GLU A 430 26.24 -29.39 -12.90
CA GLU A 430 25.65 -30.01 -11.70
C GLU A 430 24.70 -29.05 -10.98
N LEU A 431 25.10 -27.78 -10.80
CA LEU A 431 24.24 -26.75 -10.19
C LEU A 431 22.99 -26.46 -11.04
N LYS A 432 23.14 -26.36 -12.37
CA LYS A 432 22.03 -26.21 -13.32
C LYS A 432 21.06 -27.38 -13.19
N SER A 433 21.58 -28.62 -13.15
CA SER A 433 20.79 -29.83 -12.96
C SER A 433 20.06 -29.84 -11.62
N ALA A 434 20.73 -29.48 -10.52
CA ALA A 434 20.12 -29.39 -9.20
C ALA A 434 18.98 -28.36 -9.16
N ILE A 435 19.15 -27.20 -9.80
CA ILE A 435 18.12 -26.16 -9.90
C ILE A 435 16.92 -26.65 -10.74
N LEU A 436 17.16 -27.20 -11.93
CA LEU A 436 16.09 -27.67 -12.83
C LEU A 436 15.33 -28.89 -12.28
N ASN A 437 15.98 -29.71 -11.45
CA ASN A 437 15.34 -30.81 -10.70
C ASN A 437 14.77 -30.36 -9.34
N MET A 438 14.86 -29.07 -9.00
CA MET A 438 14.30 -28.45 -7.80
C MET A 438 14.82 -29.09 -6.50
N HIS A 439 16.14 -29.22 -6.39
CA HIS A 439 16.83 -29.70 -5.19
C HIS A 439 16.70 -28.71 -4.01
N GLU A 440 15.91 -29.10 -3.00
CA GLU A 440 15.52 -28.23 -1.87
C GLU A 440 16.60 -28.13 -0.78
N ASP A 441 17.71 -28.88 -0.91
CA ASP A 441 18.91 -28.80 -0.09
C ASP A 441 19.89 -27.69 -0.53
N LEU A 442 19.59 -27.00 -1.64
CA LEU A 442 20.35 -25.85 -2.10
C LEU A 442 20.35 -24.71 -1.07
N ASN A 443 21.46 -23.97 -0.99
CA ASN A 443 21.59 -22.87 -0.05
C ASN A 443 20.64 -21.70 -0.40
N GLU A 444 19.78 -21.30 0.53
CA GLU A 444 18.79 -20.23 0.34
C GLU A 444 19.40 -18.93 -0.19
N ASN A 445 20.54 -18.50 0.37
CA ASN A 445 21.21 -17.29 -0.09
C ASN A 445 21.81 -17.46 -1.50
N LEU A 446 22.30 -18.65 -1.89
CA LEU A 446 22.72 -18.90 -3.27
C LEU A 446 21.53 -18.70 -4.23
N VAL A 447 20.39 -19.32 -3.95
CA VAL A 447 19.17 -19.20 -4.75
C VAL A 447 18.72 -17.74 -4.83
N LYS A 448 18.67 -17.03 -3.69
CA LYS A 448 18.33 -15.60 -3.61
C LYS A 448 19.28 -14.73 -4.45
N GLN A 449 20.59 -14.97 -4.41
CA GLN A 449 21.57 -14.21 -5.21
C GLN A 449 21.41 -14.48 -6.72
N LEU A 450 21.23 -15.75 -7.13
CA LEU A 450 21.02 -16.11 -8.54
C LEU A 450 19.72 -15.52 -9.10
N LEU A 451 18.65 -15.50 -8.30
CA LEU A 451 17.36 -14.91 -8.67
C LEU A 451 17.39 -13.38 -8.69
N PHE A 452 18.05 -12.74 -7.72
CA PHE A 452 18.17 -11.27 -7.65
C PHE A 452 19.07 -10.71 -8.75
N TYR A 453 20.14 -11.43 -9.11
CA TYR A 453 21.04 -11.09 -10.20
C TYR A 453 20.76 -11.88 -11.48
N PHE A 454 19.53 -12.35 -11.69
CA PHE A 454 19.15 -13.07 -12.90
C PHE A 454 19.41 -12.21 -14.16
N PRO A 455 19.84 -12.79 -15.29
CA PRO A 455 20.00 -12.08 -16.57
C PRO A 455 18.73 -11.34 -17.00
N THR A 456 18.91 -10.13 -17.54
CA THR A 456 17.90 -9.43 -18.34
C THR A 456 17.84 -10.01 -19.74
N ASP A 457 16.73 -9.80 -20.46
CA ASP A 457 16.55 -10.29 -21.83
C ASP A 457 17.71 -9.79 -22.74
N GLU A 458 18.10 -8.52 -22.59
CA GLU A 458 19.22 -7.92 -23.32
C GLU A 458 20.59 -8.55 -22.96
N GLU A 459 20.80 -8.96 -21.71
CA GLU A 459 22.02 -9.70 -21.31
C GLU A 459 21.99 -11.16 -21.80
N ILE A 460 20.83 -11.80 -21.91
CA ILE A 460 20.69 -13.16 -22.46
C ILE A 460 21.03 -13.18 -23.95
N GLU A 461 20.47 -12.23 -24.72
CA GLU A 461 20.81 -12.06 -26.14
C GLU A 461 22.33 -11.84 -26.33
N GLN A 462 22.96 -11.03 -25.47
CA GLN A 462 24.41 -10.80 -25.50
C GLN A 462 25.24 -12.04 -25.11
N LEU A 463 24.80 -12.86 -24.15
CA LEU A 463 25.48 -14.12 -23.80
C LEU A 463 25.33 -15.17 -24.92
N GLN A 464 24.20 -15.19 -25.64
CA GLN A 464 24.00 -16.02 -26.85
C GLN A 464 24.94 -15.60 -27.99
N SER A 465 24.98 -14.31 -28.32
CA SER A 465 25.66 -13.81 -29.53
C SER A 465 27.19 -13.81 -29.47
N THR A 466 27.78 -14.25 -28.35
CA THR A 466 29.14 -13.90 -27.97
C THR A 466 29.98 -15.12 -27.60
N ASP A 467 30.94 -15.47 -28.46
CA ASP A 467 31.89 -16.59 -28.27
C ASP A 467 33.10 -16.24 -27.40
N HIS A 468 32.92 -15.33 -26.44
CA HIS A 468 33.99 -14.94 -25.53
C HIS A 468 34.11 -15.91 -24.35
N VAL A 469 35.34 -16.12 -23.88
CA VAL A 469 35.62 -16.90 -22.67
C VAL A 469 35.26 -16.03 -21.46
N PHE A 470 34.15 -16.37 -20.84
CA PHE A 470 33.57 -15.65 -19.71
C PHE A 470 34.19 -16.06 -18.36
N GLY A 471 33.74 -15.43 -17.27
CA GLY A 471 33.93 -15.95 -15.90
C GLY A 471 32.79 -16.89 -15.49
N ARG A 472 33.01 -17.72 -14.45
CA ARG A 472 32.08 -18.78 -14.00
C ARG A 472 30.62 -18.33 -13.89
N GLY A 473 30.35 -17.11 -13.41
CA GLY A 473 28.99 -16.57 -13.30
C GLY A 473 28.27 -16.31 -14.62
N GLU A 474 28.97 -15.77 -15.61
CA GLU A 474 28.45 -15.55 -16.97
C GLU A 474 28.37 -16.87 -17.74
N GLU A 475 29.33 -17.76 -17.54
CA GLU A 475 29.37 -19.12 -18.10
C GLU A 475 28.20 -19.98 -17.61
N PHE A 476 27.92 -19.98 -16.29
CA PHE A 476 26.75 -20.66 -15.70
C PHE A 476 25.42 -20.20 -16.33
N PHE A 477 25.24 -18.89 -16.50
CA PHE A 477 24.03 -18.37 -17.15
C PHE A 477 24.02 -18.68 -18.65
N LYS A 478 25.17 -18.68 -19.34
CA LYS A 478 25.28 -19.08 -20.75
C LYS A 478 24.93 -20.55 -20.98
N GLU A 479 25.41 -21.46 -20.13
CA GLU A 479 25.04 -22.88 -20.12
C GLU A 479 23.54 -23.11 -19.87
N SER A 480 22.85 -22.14 -19.26
CA SER A 480 21.45 -22.23 -18.83
C SER A 480 20.46 -21.50 -19.74
N ILE A 481 20.92 -21.04 -20.91
CA ILE A 481 20.11 -20.20 -21.80
C ILE A 481 18.93 -20.96 -22.43
N GLU A 482 19.12 -22.22 -22.82
CA GLU A 482 18.07 -23.00 -23.48
C GLU A 482 16.84 -23.20 -22.58
N GLU A 483 17.07 -23.40 -21.28
CA GLU A 483 16.04 -23.57 -20.26
C GLU A 483 15.84 -22.33 -19.38
N VAL A 484 16.26 -21.13 -19.83
CA VAL A 484 16.39 -19.94 -18.97
C VAL A 484 15.10 -19.55 -18.23
N GLU A 485 13.94 -19.60 -18.89
CA GLU A 485 12.65 -19.35 -18.23
C GLU A 485 12.30 -20.46 -17.23
N MET A 486 12.61 -21.73 -17.53
CA MET A 486 12.42 -22.84 -16.59
C MET A 486 13.34 -22.68 -15.38
N MET A 487 14.62 -22.36 -15.58
CA MET A 487 15.56 -22.05 -14.49
C MET A 487 15.03 -20.92 -13.62
N LYS A 488 14.51 -19.84 -14.20
CA LYS A 488 13.94 -18.71 -13.45
C LYS A 488 12.76 -19.15 -12.59
N ARG A 489 11.86 -20.00 -13.12
CA ARG A 489 10.72 -20.55 -12.35
C ARG A 489 11.16 -21.53 -11.27
N CYS A 490 12.13 -22.40 -11.56
CA CYS A 490 12.73 -23.28 -10.57
C CYS A 490 13.40 -22.47 -9.45
N LEU A 491 14.09 -21.36 -9.75
CA LEU A 491 14.65 -20.47 -8.72
C LEU A 491 13.58 -19.77 -7.88
N TYR A 492 12.44 -19.35 -8.46
CA TYR A 492 11.30 -18.84 -7.68
C TYR A 492 10.68 -19.93 -6.78
N TYR A 493 10.46 -21.15 -7.30
CA TYR A 493 9.98 -22.28 -6.52
C TYR A 493 10.94 -22.62 -5.37
N LEU A 494 12.23 -22.79 -5.68
CA LEU A 494 13.27 -23.10 -4.71
C LEU A 494 13.36 -22.01 -3.64
N TYR A 495 13.35 -20.73 -4.03
CA TYR A 495 13.41 -19.68 -3.04
C TYR A 495 12.17 -19.70 -2.12
N PHE A 496 10.97 -19.88 -2.70
CA PHE A 496 9.76 -20.08 -1.93
C PHE A 496 9.88 -21.26 -0.95
N ILE A 497 10.13 -22.49 -1.43
CA ILE A 497 10.05 -23.70 -0.58
C ILE A 497 11.18 -23.79 0.46
N ILE A 498 12.37 -23.28 0.13
CA ILE A 498 13.49 -23.24 1.08
C ILE A 498 13.17 -22.23 2.19
N SER A 499 12.74 -21.00 1.87
CA SER A 499 12.29 -20.04 2.90
C SER A 499 11.10 -20.57 3.70
N PHE A 500 10.11 -21.18 3.04
CA PHE A 500 8.90 -21.77 3.65
C PHE A 500 9.24 -22.84 4.71
N ARG A 501 10.32 -23.61 4.53
CA ARG A 501 10.77 -24.65 5.48
C ARG A 501 11.79 -24.15 6.50
N ASN A 502 12.68 -23.25 6.12
CA ASN A 502 13.73 -22.73 7.01
C ASN A 502 13.19 -21.73 8.03
N GLN A 503 12.12 -21.00 7.70
CA GLN A 503 11.57 -19.99 8.57
C GLN A 503 10.72 -20.61 9.68
N ASN A 504 10.97 -20.20 10.92
CA ASN A 504 10.10 -20.49 12.07
C ASN A 504 8.76 -19.71 12.01
N VAL A 505 8.30 -19.27 10.83
CA VAL A 505 7.12 -18.41 10.65
C VAL A 505 5.88 -18.99 11.33
N CYS A 506 5.53 -20.26 11.09
CA CYS A 506 4.35 -20.87 11.74
C CYS A 506 4.45 -20.85 13.26
N LYS A 507 5.64 -21.16 13.80
CA LYS A 507 5.91 -21.18 15.24
C LYS A 507 5.82 -19.78 15.83
N ASN A 508 6.46 -18.81 15.18
CA ASN A 508 6.50 -17.42 15.64
C ASN A 508 5.10 -16.80 15.59
N LEU A 509 4.36 -17.01 14.50
CA LEU A 509 2.97 -16.59 14.40
C LEU A 509 2.08 -17.27 15.45
N GLY A 510 2.24 -18.58 15.72
CA GLY A 510 1.50 -19.29 16.77
C GLY A 510 1.89 -18.90 18.22
N ILE A 511 3.07 -18.32 18.42
CA ILE A 511 3.44 -17.66 19.68
C ILE A 511 2.73 -16.30 19.75
N LEU A 512 2.80 -15.48 18.69
CA LEU A 512 2.17 -14.16 18.64
C LEU A 512 0.63 -14.21 18.71
N GLU A 513 -0.01 -15.22 18.11
CA GLU A 513 -1.46 -15.44 18.18
C GLU A 513 -1.90 -15.63 19.64
N ARG A 514 -1.24 -16.55 20.35
CA ARG A 514 -1.49 -16.80 21.78
C ARG A 514 -1.12 -15.60 22.63
N TYR A 515 -0.04 -14.90 22.31
CA TYR A 515 0.41 -13.72 23.04
C TYR A 515 -0.64 -12.60 23.00
N TYR A 516 -1.03 -12.17 21.79
CA TYR A 516 -1.96 -11.08 21.62
C TYR A 516 -3.38 -11.45 22.10
N ALA A 517 -3.83 -12.69 21.87
CA ALA A 517 -5.10 -13.16 22.45
C ALA A 517 -5.09 -13.05 23.99
N MET A 518 -4.02 -13.52 24.64
CA MET A 518 -3.90 -13.50 26.10
C MET A 518 -3.84 -12.08 26.69
N LEU A 519 -3.18 -11.14 26.01
CA LEU A 519 -3.18 -9.73 26.43
C LEU A 519 -4.60 -9.12 26.45
N LEU A 520 -5.45 -9.49 25.50
CA LEU A 520 -6.83 -9.02 25.39
C LEU A 520 -7.75 -9.74 26.40
N GLU A 521 -7.56 -11.05 26.58
CA GLU A 521 -8.44 -11.93 27.34
C GLU A 521 -8.14 -11.96 28.85
N SER A 522 -6.89 -11.71 29.28
CA SER A 522 -6.49 -11.82 30.69
C SER A 522 -7.28 -10.83 31.57
N LYS A 523 -8.19 -11.39 32.36
CA LYS A 523 -9.02 -10.67 33.33
C LYS A 523 -8.17 -10.14 34.48
N GLU A 524 -7.15 -10.89 34.91
CA GLU A 524 -6.27 -10.46 36.00
C GLU A 524 -5.31 -9.35 35.57
N LEU A 525 -4.86 -9.29 34.30
CA LEU A 525 -4.11 -8.14 33.80
C LEU A 525 -4.97 -6.88 33.83
N ARG A 526 -6.18 -6.95 33.27
CA ARG A 526 -7.16 -5.85 33.29
C ARG A 526 -7.47 -5.39 34.71
N ARG A 527 -7.63 -6.34 35.64
CA ARG A 527 -7.85 -6.10 37.07
C ARG A 527 -6.65 -5.43 37.74
N PHE A 528 -5.43 -5.89 37.46
CA PHE A 528 -4.20 -5.29 37.97
C PHE A 528 -4.06 -3.82 37.53
N LEU A 529 -4.22 -3.54 36.23
CA LEU A 529 -4.14 -2.20 35.68
C LEU A 529 -5.20 -1.26 36.29
N GLY A 530 -6.45 -1.72 36.43
CA GLY A 530 -7.52 -0.92 37.05
C GLY A 530 -7.27 -0.61 38.54
N ILE A 531 -6.73 -1.56 39.31
CA ILE A 531 -6.39 -1.34 40.73
C ILE A 531 -5.16 -0.44 40.85
N ALA A 532 -4.18 -0.57 39.96
CA ALA A 532 -3.01 0.31 39.90
C ALA A 532 -3.42 1.76 39.58
N LEU A 533 -4.35 1.97 38.63
CA LEU A 533 -4.91 3.28 38.29
C LEU A 533 -5.63 3.90 39.50
N ALA A 534 -6.51 3.13 40.16
CA ALA A 534 -7.23 3.58 41.34
C ALA A 534 -6.28 3.95 42.50
N ALA A 535 -5.21 3.18 42.71
CA ALA A 535 -4.21 3.48 43.72
C ALA A 535 -3.38 4.72 43.37
N GLY A 536 -2.96 4.88 42.10
CA GLY A 536 -2.28 6.06 41.60
C GLY A 536 -3.12 7.33 41.78
N ASN A 537 -4.38 7.30 41.36
CA ASN A 537 -5.33 8.41 41.55
C ASN A 537 -5.59 8.75 43.02
N TYR A 538 -5.59 7.77 43.91
CA TYR A 538 -5.71 8.02 45.34
C TYR A 538 -4.46 8.72 45.91
N LEU A 539 -3.26 8.25 45.54
CA LEU A 539 -1.99 8.81 45.98
C LEU A 539 -1.72 10.21 45.42
N ASN A 540 -2.13 10.46 44.17
CA ASN A 540 -1.90 11.71 43.45
C ASN A 540 -3.02 12.76 43.66
N ARG A 541 -3.98 12.52 44.56
CA ARG A 541 -5.12 13.40 44.82
C ARG A 541 -4.66 14.82 45.16
N GLY A 542 -5.18 15.80 44.41
CA GLY A 542 -4.83 17.22 44.59
C GLY A 542 -3.57 17.67 43.83
N SER A 543 -2.95 16.77 43.05
CA SER A 543 -1.89 17.11 42.09
C SER A 543 -2.40 17.02 40.64
N PHE A 544 -1.61 17.55 39.69
CA PHE A 544 -1.87 17.40 38.25
C PHE A 544 -1.74 15.95 37.73
N LEU A 545 -1.26 15.02 38.55
CA LEU A 545 -1.12 13.59 38.24
C LEU A 545 -2.29 12.75 38.80
N GLY A 546 -3.28 13.38 39.43
CA GLY A 546 -4.51 12.73 39.89
C GLY A 546 -5.65 12.86 38.88
N ASN A 547 -6.73 12.12 39.12
CA ASN A 547 -7.89 12.02 38.21
C ASN A 547 -7.54 11.57 36.78
N ALA A 548 -6.50 10.74 36.62
CA ALA A 548 -6.17 10.11 35.35
C ALA A 548 -7.23 9.06 34.97
N GLU A 549 -7.60 9.02 33.69
CA GLU A 549 -8.54 8.02 33.13
C GLU A 549 -7.81 6.73 32.70
N GLY A 550 -6.49 6.79 32.51
CA GLY A 550 -5.62 5.67 32.18
C GLY A 550 -4.14 6.03 32.35
N PHE A 551 -3.24 5.07 32.10
CA PHE A 551 -1.79 5.28 32.06
C PHE A 551 -1.14 4.34 31.02
N THR A 552 -0.01 4.75 30.45
CA THR A 552 0.81 3.90 29.56
C THR A 552 1.70 2.95 30.36
N MET A 553 2.07 1.82 29.77
CA MET A 553 2.87 0.76 30.39
C MET A 553 4.27 1.22 30.83
N GLU A 554 4.79 2.33 30.28
CA GLU A 554 5.97 3.05 30.78
C GLU A 554 5.83 3.54 32.24
N SER A 555 4.62 3.52 32.79
CA SER A 555 4.32 3.81 34.20
C SER A 555 4.55 2.61 35.13
N ILE A 556 4.58 1.38 34.61
CA ILE A 556 4.76 0.15 35.41
C ILE A 556 6.06 0.16 36.24
N PRO A 557 7.27 0.48 35.70
CA PRO A 557 8.47 0.61 36.51
C PRO A 557 8.30 1.58 37.69
N LYS A 558 7.68 2.74 37.43
CA LYS A 558 7.47 3.81 38.42
C LYS A 558 6.51 3.36 39.53
N ILE A 559 5.45 2.62 39.19
CA ILE A 559 4.50 2.01 40.14
C ILE A 559 5.20 0.98 41.04
N LEU A 560 6.12 0.18 40.48
CA LEU A 560 6.88 -0.85 41.20
C LEU A 560 7.89 -0.26 42.21
N GLU A 561 8.33 0.98 42.00
CA GLU A 561 9.26 1.70 42.89
C GLU A 561 8.59 2.34 44.11
N VAL A 562 7.28 2.65 44.05
CA VAL A 562 6.55 3.35 45.14
C VAL A 562 6.58 2.55 46.44
N LYS A 563 7.19 3.15 47.48
CA LYS A 563 7.32 2.59 48.83
C LYS A 563 7.15 3.67 49.89
N ASN A 564 6.53 3.34 51.01
CA ASN A 564 6.43 4.20 52.19
C ASN A 564 6.47 3.37 53.48
N ASN A 565 7.29 3.78 54.47
CA ASN A 565 7.43 3.13 55.78
C ASN A 565 7.51 1.59 55.71
N GLY A 566 8.37 1.07 54.83
CA GLY A 566 8.58 -0.37 54.62
C GLY A 566 7.53 -1.10 53.77
N ASN A 567 6.41 -0.47 53.43
CA ASN A 567 5.36 -1.06 52.58
C ASN A 567 5.56 -0.63 51.11
N SER A 568 5.51 -1.58 50.16
CA SER A 568 5.51 -1.31 48.72
C SER A 568 4.09 -1.22 48.16
N LEU A 569 3.89 -0.39 47.13
CA LEU A 569 2.61 -0.32 46.40
C LEU A 569 2.29 -1.67 45.75
N LEU A 570 3.26 -2.32 45.11
CA LEU A 570 3.10 -3.69 44.60
C LEU A 570 2.62 -4.68 45.68
N GLY A 571 3.15 -4.57 46.90
CA GLY A 571 2.76 -5.38 48.06
C GLY A 571 1.31 -5.15 48.52
N LEU A 572 0.69 -4.03 48.15
CA LEU A 572 -0.74 -3.76 48.31
C LEU A 572 -1.54 -4.30 47.11
N LEU A 573 -1.11 -3.99 45.87
CA LEU A 573 -1.77 -4.42 44.64
C LEU A 573 -1.92 -5.96 44.57
N LYS A 574 -0.84 -6.69 44.88
CA LYS A 574 -0.80 -8.16 44.85
C LYS A 574 -1.76 -8.85 45.84
N LYS A 575 -2.29 -8.12 46.83
CA LYS A 575 -3.33 -8.62 47.77
C LYS A 575 -4.74 -8.53 47.19
N LYS A 576 -4.91 -7.99 45.98
CA LYS A 576 -6.20 -7.69 45.34
C LYS A 576 -6.41 -8.39 43.99
N ILE A 577 -5.38 -9.07 43.49
CA ILE A 577 -5.35 -9.88 42.25
C ILE A 577 -4.89 -11.31 42.56
N ASP A 578 -5.20 -12.26 41.68
CA ASP A 578 -4.57 -13.57 41.70
C ASP A 578 -3.24 -13.52 40.95
N CYS A 579 -2.14 -13.49 41.70
CA CYS A 579 -0.80 -13.42 41.13
C CYS A 579 -0.38 -14.72 40.44
N LYS A 580 -0.95 -15.87 40.77
CA LYS A 580 -0.61 -17.13 40.10
C LYS A 580 -1.25 -17.16 38.72
N LEU A 581 -2.55 -16.88 38.66
CA LEU A 581 -3.28 -16.78 37.39
C LEU A 581 -2.68 -15.71 36.47
N LEU A 582 -2.29 -14.54 37.00
CA LEU A 582 -1.63 -13.51 36.20
C LEU A 582 -0.26 -13.93 35.64
N LEU A 583 0.53 -14.71 36.40
CA LEU A 583 1.81 -15.26 35.95
C LEU A 583 1.63 -16.40 34.94
N GLU A 584 0.59 -17.22 35.11
CA GLU A 584 0.23 -18.31 34.20
C GLU A 584 -0.27 -17.76 32.87
N ASP A 585 -1.26 -16.85 32.89
CA ASP A 585 -1.76 -16.10 31.73
C ASP A 585 -0.58 -15.51 30.94
N LEU A 586 0.19 -14.62 31.56
CA LEU A 586 1.19 -13.79 30.87
C LEU A 586 2.55 -14.46 30.67
N SER A 587 2.69 -15.76 30.99
CA SER A 587 3.90 -16.55 30.71
C SER A 587 4.30 -16.51 29.22
N VAL A 588 3.33 -16.36 28.31
CA VAL A 588 3.54 -16.22 26.87
C VAL A 588 4.30 -14.95 26.45
N VAL A 589 4.38 -13.91 27.31
CA VAL A 589 5.19 -12.70 27.05
C VAL A 589 6.66 -13.07 26.87
N TYR A 590 7.18 -14.01 27.66
CA TYR A 590 8.58 -14.43 27.58
C TYR A 590 8.90 -15.08 26.21
N ASP A 591 8.02 -15.96 25.70
CA ASP A 591 8.14 -16.57 24.38
C ASP A 591 8.07 -15.53 23.25
N ALA A 592 7.19 -14.53 23.37
CA ALA A 592 6.99 -13.49 22.36
C ALA A 592 8.11 -12.44 22.31
N SER A 593 8.80 -12.20 23.42
CA SER A 593 9.82 -11.14 23.56
C SER A 593 11.00 -11.23 22.58
N GLY A 594 11.27 -12.40 22.00
CA GLY A 594 12.31 -12.60 20.99
C GLY A 594 11.85 -12.43 19.54
N ILE A 595 10.58 -12.06 19.30
CA ILE A 595 9.96 -12.06 17.97
C ILE A 595 9.62 -10.63 17.53
N ASN A 596 10.38 -10.11 16.57
CA ASN A 596 10.07 -8.83 15.93
C ASN A 596 8.95 -9.00 14.88
N PHE A 597 7.77 -8.43 15.15
CA PHE A 597 6.59 -8.60 14.30
C PHE A 597 6.72 -7.90 12.94
N GLU A 598 7.32 -6.71 12.88
CA GLU A 598 7.55 -5.97 11.63
C GLU A 598 8.50 -6.71 10.68
N ALA A 599 9.59 -7.29 11.19
CA ALA A 599 10.50 -8.12 10.41
C ALA A 599 9.79 -9.37 9.87
N LEU A 600 8.99 -10.04 10.71
CA LEU A 600 8.21 -11.21 10.32
C LEU A 600 7.18 -10.87 9.22
N CYS A 601 6.57 -9.67 9.24
CA CYS A 601 5.72 -9.19 8.16
C CYS A 601 6.48 -9.07 6.83
N ILE A 602 7.70 -8.52 6.86
CA ILE A 602 8.54 -8.37 5.64
C ILE A 602 8.92 -9.74 5.07
N GLU A 603 9.29 -10.69 5.93
CA GLU A 603 9.60 -12.08 5.54
C GLU A 603 8.40 -12.76 4.86
N ILE A 604 7.20 -12.60 5.43
CA ILE A 604 5.96 -13.18 4.90
C ILE A 604 5.55 -12.52 3.57
N GLU A 605 5.72 -11.21 3.40
CA GLU A 605 5.45 -10.54 2.11
C GLU A 605 6.46 -10.94 1.01
N GLU A 606 7.73 -11.19 1.35
CA GLU A 606 8.70 -11.79 0.41
C GLU A 606 8.30 -13.23 0.05
N LEU A 607 7.85 -14.02 1.02
CA LEU A 607 7.34 -15.38 0.84
C LEU A 607 6.11 -15.42 -0.09
N LYS A 608 5.09 -14.57 0.16
CA LYS A 608 3.88 -14.43 -0.68
C LYS A 608 4.24 -14.06 -2.11
N LYS A 609 5.15 -13.11 -2.30
CA LYS A 609 5.64 -12.71 -3.62
C LYS A 609 6.31 -13.88 -4.36
N ASN A 610 7.13 -14.68 -3.68
CA ASN A 610 7.77 -15.84 -4.29
C ASN A 610 6.75 -16.94 -4.65
N TYR A 611 5.78 -17.21 -3.75
CA TYR A 611 4.66 -18.13 -4.01
C TYR A 611 3.89 -17.75 -5.29
N ILE A 612 3.54 -16.47 -5.46
CA ILE A 612 2.81 -15.98 -6.66
C ILE A 612 3.64 -16.19 -7.95
N ASN A 613 4.95 -15.94 -7.91
CA ASN A 613 5.82 -16.13 -9.08
C ASN A 613 6.05 -17.61 -9.44
N ALA A 614 6.07 -18.49 -8.43
CA ALA A 614 6.18 -19.94 -8.60
C ALA A 614 4.86 -20.58 -9.07
N SER A 615 3.72 -20.23 -8.47
CA SER A 615 2.39 -20.72 -8.85
C SER A 615 1.95 -20.22 -10.23
N GLY A 616 2.37 -19.02 -10.64
CA GLY A 616 2.21 -18.49 -12.00
C GLY A 616 3.11 -19.16 -13.06
N SER A 617 3.72 -20.30 -12.75
CA SER A 617 4.51 -21.13 -13.68
C SER A 617 3.62 -21.95 -14.60
N SER A 618 4.03 -22.13 -15.86
CA SER A 618 3.40 -23.06 -16.81
C SER A 618 4.05 -24.45 -16.86
N PHE A 619 5.05 -24.71 -16.01
CA PHE A 619 5.79 -25.99 -16.00
C PHE A 619 5.08 -27.00 -15.08
N PRO A 620 4.59 -28.16 -15.58
CA PRO A 620 3.76 -29.08 -14.79
C PRO A 620 4.40 -29.56 -13.48
N LYS A 621 5.70 -29.88 -13.49
CA LYS A 621 6.44 -30.27 -12.27
C LYS A 621 6.41 -29.22 -11.16
N ILE A 622 6.35 -27.94 -11.51
CA ILE A 622 6.24 -26.85 -10.53
C ILE A 622 4.78 -26.75 -10.05
N GLN A 623 3.80 -26.87 -10.95
CA GLN A 623 2.38 -26.83 -10.59
C GLN A 623 2.01 -27.93 -9.60
N GLU A 624 2.38 -29.18 -9.89
CA GLU A 624 2.20 -30.34 -8.99
C GLU A 624 2.76 -30.09 -7.59
N ARG A 625 4.01 -29.62 -7.49
CA ARG A 625 4.62 -29.23 -6.20
C ARG A 625 3.90 -28.09 -5.49
N MET A 626 3.45 -27.08 -6.23
CA MET A 626 2.75 -25.94 -5.63
C MET A 626 1.36 -26.33 -5.13
N GLU A 627 0.68 -27.28 -5.78
CA GLU A 627 -0.58 -27.90 -5.32
C GLU A 627 -0.37 -28.70 -4.03
N GLU A 628 0.70 -29.51 -3.92
CA GLU A 628 1.08 -30.23 -2.67
C GLU A 628 1.28 -29.30 -1.45
N ILE A 629 1.69 -28.05 -1.69
CA ILE A 629 2.05 -27.07 -0.64
C ILE A 629 0.92 -26.05 -0.39
N GLN A 630 -0.05 -25.92 -1.31
CA GLN A 630 -1.06 -24.85 -1.29
C GLN A 630 -1.81 -24.75 0.03
N GLU A 631 -2.35 -25.87 0.55
CA GLU A 631 -3.12 -25.90 1.80
C GLU A 631 -2.31 -25.31 2.98
N ARG A 632 -1.07 -25.77 3.17
CA ARG A 632 -0.18 -25.28 4.23
C ARG A 632 0.21 -23.82 4.07
N TYR A 633 0.33 -23.35 2.82
CA TYR A 633 0.59 -21.93 2.55
C TYR A 633 -0.64 -21.06 2.87
N GLU A 634 -1.85 -21.53 2.55
CA GLU A 634 -3.11 -20.87 2.90
C GLU A 634 -3.33 -20.85 4.43
N GLU A 635 -2.97 -21.92 5.14
CA GLU A 635 -2.95 -21.96 6.62
C GLU A 635 -2.05 -20.86 7.21
N ILE A 636 -0.81 -20.69 6.69
CA ILE A 636 0.11 -19.63 7.14
C ILE A 636 -0.46 -18.25 6.84
N CYS A 637 -1.04 -18.03 5.65
CA CYS A 637 -1.65 -16.75 5.31
C CYS A 637 -2.83 -16.42 6.23
N SER A 638 -3.70 -17.39 6.50
CA SER A 638 -4.82 -17.27 7.43
C SER A 638 -4.34 -16.97 8.86
N LEU A 639 -3.32 -17.67 9.33
CA LEU A 639 -2.69 -17.41 10.64
C LEU A 639 -2.05 -16.02 10.69
N TYR A 640 -1.35 -15.60 9.65
CA TYR A 640 -0.76 -14.26 9.54
C TYR A 640 -1.84 -13.15 9.61
N ASP A 641 -2.96 -13.33 8.91
CA ASP A 641 -4.06 -12.36 8.92
C ASP A 641 -4.73 -12.27 10.31
N ARG A 642 -4.88 -13.41 11.01
CA ARG A 642 -5.37 -13.44 12.41
C ARG A 642 -4.40 -12.77 13.38
N VAL A 643 -3.10 -13.09 13.33
CA VAL A 643 -2.06 -12.44 14.16
C VAL A 643 -2.01 -10.94 13.87
N SER A 644 -2.05 -10.54 12.61
CA SER A 644 -2.04 -9.13 12.20
C SER A 644 -3.29 -8.39 12.67
N LYS A 645 -4.45 -9.06 12.77
CA LYS A 645 -5.64 -8.51 13.42
C LYS A 645 -5.42 -8.36 14.93
N LEU A 646 -5.02 -9.44 15.62
CA LEU A 646 -4.80 -9.42 17.07
C LEU A 646 -3.75 -8.38 17.51
N HIS A 647 -2.70 -8.16 16.72
CA HIS A 647 -1.73 -7.08 16.95
C HIS A 647 -2.38 -5.69 16.91
N ARG A 648 -3.26 -5.43 15.92
CA ARG A 648 -4.02 -4.17 15.84
C ARG A 648 -5.01 -4.04 17.00
N ASP A 649 -5.75 -5.10 17.28
CA ASP A 649 -6.74 -5.15 18.37
C ASP A 649 -6.05 -4.88 19.74
N CYS A 650 -4.85 -5.44 19.99
CA CYS A 650 -4.03 -5.12 21.17
C CYS A 650 -3.63 -3.64 21.22
N LYS A 651 -3.12 -3.11 20.11
CA LYS A 651 -2.67 -1.70 20.02
C LYS A 651 -3.83 -0.72 20.32
N GLU A 652 -5.03 -1.04 19.85
CA GLU A 652 -6.24 -0.28 20.16
C GLU A 652 -6.63 -0.43 21.63
N TYR A 653 -6.65 -1.66 22.15
CA TYR A 653 -7.03 -1.98 23.52
C TYR A 653 -6.14 -1.36 24.62
N PHE A 654 -4.83 -1.22 24.39
CA PHE A 654 -3.92 -0.51 25.31
C PHE A 654 -3.73 0.98 24.98
N GLY A 655 -4.17 1.45 23.81
CA GLY A 655 -3.94 2.82 23.34
C GLY A 655 -2.48 3.15 22.99
N GLU A 656 -1.58 2.17 23.01
CA GLU A 656 -0.15 2.30 22.71
C GLU A 656 0.37 1.11 21.89
N LYS A 657 1.63 1.15 21.45
CA LYS A 657 2.22 0.05 20.68
C LYS A 657 2.58 -1.12 21.61
N VAL A 658 2.37 -2.34 21.12
CA VAL A 658 2.88 -3.56 21.75
C VAL A 658 4.18 -3.94 21.05
N ASP A 659 5.26 -3.29 21.46
CA ASP A 659 6.63 -3.44 20.96
C ASP A 659 7.61 -3.90 22.06
N ASP A 660 8.91 -3.89 21.78
CA ASP A 660 9.95 -4.42 22.68
C ASP A 660 10.00 -3.68 24.04
N ASP A 661 9.65 -2.39 24.08
CA ASP A 661 9.58 -1.61 25.32
C ASP A 661 8.36 -2.02 26.15
N PHE A 662 7.19 -2.19 25.52
CA PHE A 662 5.98 -2.75 26.14
C PHE A 662 6.25 -4.13 26.76
N ASN A 663 6.88 -5.02 25.98
CA ASN A 663 7.27 -6.37 26.41
C ASN A 663 8.21 -6.31 27.63
N SER A 664 9.16 -5.39 27.63
CA SER A 664 10.14 -5.20 28.72
C SER A 664 9.48 -4.75 30.03
N TRP A 665 8.50 -3.85 29.98
CA TRP A 665 7.75 -3.44 31.18
C TRP A 665 6.84 -4.54 31.72
N MET A 666 6.25 -5.35 30.84
CA MET A 666 5.48 -6.53 31.22
C MET A 666 6.36 -7.59 31.89
N ILE A 667 7.52 -7.93 31.32
CA ILE A 667 8.49 -8.86 31.91
C ILE A 667 8.93 -8.36 33.30
N LEU A 668 9.26 -7.06 33.43
CA LEU A 668 9.62 -6.47 34.72
C LEU A 668 8.53 -6.64 35.78
N LEU A 669 7.25 -6.52 35.41
CA LEU A 669 6.12 -6.76 36.32
C LEU A 669 6.06 -8.23 36.75
N LEU A 670 6.15 -9.16 35.80
CA LEU A 670 6.08 -10.61 36.06
C LEU A 670 7.23 -11.09 36.95
N ASP A 671 8.47 -10.66 36.67
CA ASP A 671 9.65 -10.99 37.48
C ASP A 671 9.52 -10.49 38.92
N ARG A 672 9.00 -9.26 39.10
CA ARG A 672 8.75 -8.67 40.43
C ARG A 672 7.65 -9.40 41.19
N LEU A 673 6.58 -9.83 40.52
CA LEU A 673 5.52 -10.64 41.11
C LEU A 673 6.05 -12.03 41.51
N SER A 674 6.77 -12.70 40.61
CA SER A 674 7.36 -14.03 40.83
C SER A 674 8.29 -14.08 42.05
N HIS A 675 9.25 -13.15 42.15
CA HIS A 675 10.15 -13.04 43.29
C HIS A 675 9.44 -12.77 44.64
N GLU A 676 8.25 -12.18 44.61
CA GLU A 676 7.45 -11.89 45.81
C GLU A 676 6.36 -12.93 46.13
N VAL A 677 6.10 -13.86 45.20
CA VAL A 677 5.34 -15.11 45.44
C VAL A 677 6.25 -16.16 46.07
N GLN A 678 7.49 -16.32 45.59
CA GLN A 678 8.48 -17.27 46.13
C GLN A 678 9.00 -16.94 47.54
N LYS A 679 8.71 -15.74 48.07
CA LYS A 679 9.09 -15.29 49.42
C LYS A 679 8.00 -15.57 50.49
N LYS A 680 6.89 -16.19 50.11
CA LYS A 680 5.79 -16.60 51.00
C LYS A 680 5.72 -18.12 51.10
#